data_AF-B7AQT9-F1
#
_entry.id   AF-B7AQT9-F1
#
_cell.length_a   1.000
_cell.length_b   1.000
_cell.length_c   1.000
_cell.angle_alpha   90.00
_cell.angle_beta   90.00
_cell.angle_gamma   90.00
#
_symmetry.space_group_name_H-M   'P 1'
#
loop_
_entity.id
_entity.type
_entity.pdbx_description
1 polymer ?
#
loop_
_entity_poly.entity_id
_entity_poly.type
_entity_poly.pdbx_seq_one_letter_code
_entity_poly.pdbx_strand_id
1 'polypeptide(L)'
;MNVTGDEEAARQYIVSTEDSIIIDQLARLRGYPCSHITEMILIRSRNKNSGEDDLRHVLSCGFTYNGVHYRRFGKSASQAKNGITAFVCDKYYDVLYRISQMDIPVANCVISKYEAQRCLIFSSCTIIKDYMPNIVIIGEYKKTLNDIFIRYVTDNRRVAEGHTDIKLSPFDGCGCHEAGFMHTVSSRLKLDYNAAGVQVRMPFIKGYSVYVPFRKILREWNIEYITDIYGVSHHIDDIDCIWNTSMFKGHSMFYKQYGSDAWNMYMAAINKYSLRLGISKYSHHIKDIELYTRMNFQYIQCLKLWNSNYIRCFEDKAFKSYDILNPDNDGDGIVSIARYTTDLFENIINGNKFYTYRFLGIRDTKDCKTDSRYNEAILINDIMLHDPAVRHYIHMKLSKAINEARTGKIYCSGFYHTGVGDMLAYLQYAAGLEPVGCLNAHELYSGCMPDGDCLSLRSPLVDPSEVNRVRIVHNDITDKWFAHFKDQDIVMFNAYDISAPQQGGADFDGDIFLLCNDPHIVQAKSDKPIILDINDKATAQAKEYTAENLVEYELMTRDNRIGDITNAATCIENRYATDEAVRSLYSDFASLLRIYQGKEIDFLKTGLRWHMGAGLKKYLRQLPYFLLFNYPKEMERYKNMLAKRSKNPDSNEQVKLNAYHSPSPMNELCDYISVWEKKHIIRDKN
;
A
#
# COMPACT_ATOMS: atom_id res chain seq x y z
N MET A 1 6.32 -36.62 -6.59
CA MET A 1 6.69 -36.65 -5.15
C MET A 1 5.51 -37.16 -4.32
N ASN A 2 5.70 -38.17 -3.47
CA ASN A 2 4.65 -38.68 -2.55
C ASN A 2 4.95 -38.20 -1.13
N VAL A 3 4.01 -37.50 -0.53
CA VAL A 3 4.09 -36.98 0.84
C VAL A 3 2.94 -37.56 1.65
N THR A 4 3.25 -38.18 2.77
CA THR A 4 2.27 -38.66 3.75
C THR A 4 2.42 -37.83 5.01
N GLY A 5 1.34 -37.17 5.42
CA GLY A 5 1.33 -36.36 6.64
C GLY A 5 0.91 -37.18 7.84
N ASP A 6 1.64 -37.06 8.95
CA ASP A 6 1.11 -37.35 10.28
C ASP A 6 0.10 -36.24 10.65
N GLU A 7 -1.10 -36.60 11.09
CA GLU A 7 -2.20 -35.66 11.38
C GLU A 7 -1.79 -34.61 12.43
N GLU A 8 -0.97 -34.98 13.41
CA GLU A 8 -0.53 -34.06 14.47
C GLU A 8 0.52 -33.07 13.93
N ALA A 9 1.45 -33.56 13.10
CA ALA A 9 2.43 -32.74 12.39
C ALA A 9 1.84 -31.90 11.25
N ALA A 10 0.64 -32.23 10.73
CA ALA A 10 -0.04 -31.44 9.71
C ALA A 10 -0.71 -30.18 10.31
N ARG A 11 -1.12 -30.22 11.59
CA ARG A 11 -1.80 -29.09 12.25
C ARG A 11 -0.97 -27.81 12.29
N GLN A 12 0.36 -27.91 12.43
CA GLN A 12 1.28 -26.76 12.38
C GLN A 12 1.34 -26.06 11.01
N TYR A 13 0.85 -26.70 9.95
CA TYR A 13 0.83 -26.14 8.58
C TYR A 13 -0.56 -25.67 8.14
N ILE A 14 -1.56 -25.75 9.01
CA ILE A 14 -2.90 -25.22 8.73
C ILE A 14 -2.85 -23.70 8.83
N VAL A 15 -3.37 -23.04 7.79
CA VAL A 15 -3.44 -21.58 7.71
C VAL A 15 -4.90 -21.16 7.64
N SER A 16 -5.31 -20.21 8.47
CA SER A 16 -6.63 -19.56 8.36
C SER A 16 -6.62 -18.56 7.21
N THR A 17 -7.74 -18.47 6.50
CA THR A 17 -7.92 -17.52 5.42
C THR A 17 -9.36 -17.01 5.41
N GLU A 18 -9.54 -15.77 4.98
CA GLU A 18 -10.86 -15.23 4.69
C GLU A 18 -11.46 -15.90 3.44
N ASP A 19 -12.76 -15.72 3.24
CA ASP A 19 -13.44 -16.24 2.05
C ASP A 19 -12.89 -15.61 0.75
N SER A 20 -13.10 -16.29 -0.36
CA SER A 20 -12.69 -15.83 -1.68
C SER A 20 -13.51 -16.50 -2.77
N ILE A 21 -13.49 -15.95 -3.98
CA ILE A 21 -14.27 -16.50 -5.10
C ILE A 21 -13.88 -17.96 -5.38
N ILE A 22 -12.60 -18.33 -5.28
CA ILE A 22 -12.18 -19.72 -5.49
C ILE A 22 -12.68 -20.67 -4.38
N ILE A 23 -12.75 -20.21 -3.13
CA ILE A 23 -13.28 -21.00 -2.01
C ILE A 23 -14.80 -21.20 -2.15
N ASP A 24 -15.53 -20.14 -2.53
CA ASP A 24 -16.96 -20.22 -2.85
C ASP A 24 -17.23 -21.20 -4.01
N GLN A 25 -16.40 -21.19 -5.05
CA GLN A 25 -16.50 -22.15 -6.16
C GLN A 25 -16.18 -23.59 -5.75
N LEU A 26 -15.19 -23.80 -4.88
CA LEU A 26 -14.93 -25.12 -4.30
C LEU A 26 -16.13 -25.63 -3.49
N ALA A 27 -16.72 -24.78 -2.64
CA ALA A 27 -17.92 -25.12 -1.90
C ALA A 27 -19.10 -25.48 -2.83
N ARG A 28 -19.29 -24.72 -3.91
CA ARG A 28 -20.32 -25.01 -4.94
C ARG A 28 -20.09 -26.35 -5.62
N LEU A 29 -18.87 -26.61 -6.10
CA LEU A 29 -18.52 -27.86 -6.81
C LEU A 29 -18.58 -29.09 -5.89
N ARG A 30 -18.30 -28.90 -4.61
CA ARG A 30 -18.44 -29.92 -3.57
C ARG A 30 -19.89 -30.15 -3.15
N GLY A 31 -20.74 -29.13 -3.27
CA GLY A 31 -22.15 -29.16 -2.86
C GLY A 31 -22.40 -28.77 -1.40
N TYR A 32 -21.36 -28.44 -0.62
CA TYR A 32 -21.48 -27.99 0.76
C TYR A 32 -20.28 -27.12 1.20
N PRO A 33 -20.49 -26.19 2.16
CA PRO A 33 -19.39 -25.42 2.74
C PRO A 33 -18.55 -26.29 3.68
N CYS A 34 -17.25 -26.03 3.76
CA CYS A 34 -16.35 -26.71 4.68
C CYS A 34 -15.42 -25.70 5.33
N SER A 35 -15.13 -25.89 6.62
CA SER A 35 -14.18 -25.08 7.38
C SER A 35 -12.72 -25.42 7.06
N HIS A 36 -12.46 -26.64 6.58
CA HIS A 36 -11.12 -27.09 6.19
C HIS A 36 -11.10 -27.45 4.70
N ILE A 37 -10.37 -26.66 3.91
CA ILE A 37 -10.25 -26.85 2.46
C ILE A 37 -9.11 -27.82 2.18
N THR A 38 -9.44 -29.07 1.87
CA THR A 38 -8.46 -30.10 1.52
C THR A 38 -8.18 -30.15 0.02
N GLU A 39 -9.05 -29.55 -0.79
CA GLU A 39 -8.97 -29.55 -2.25
C GLU A 39 -7.85 -28.65 -2.81
N MET A 40 -7.28 -27.80 -1.97
CA MET A 40 -6.27 -26.82 -2.33
C MET A 40 -5.14 -26.77 -1.31
N ILE A 41 -3.90 -26.84 -1.78
CA ILE A 41 -2.69 -26.74 -0.97
C ILE A 41 -1.84 -25.57 -1.43
N LEU A 42 -1.30 -24.80 -0.49
CA LEU A 42 -0.37 -23.71 -0.77
C LEU A 42 1.07 -24.17 -0.51
N ILE A 43 1.92 -24.14 -1.54
CA ILE A 43 3.36 -24.42 -1.38
C ILE A 43 4.14 -23.12 -1.31
N ARG A 44 4.89 -22.94 -0.22
CA ARG A 44 5.82 -21.83 -0.04
C ARG A 44 7.26 -22.27 -0.32
N SER A 45 7.89 -21.65 -1.31
CA SER A 45 9.31 -21.81 -1.62
C SER A 45 9.91 -20.48 -2.06
N ARG A 46 10.83 -19.90 -1.30
CA ARG A 46 11.53 -18.69 -1.76
C ARG A 46 12.70 -19.12 -2.61
N ASN A 47 12.96 -18.39 -3.70
CA ASN A 47 14.09 -18.68 -4.59
C ASN A 47 15.39 -18.61 -3.78
N LYS A 48 15.91 -19.78 -3.41
CA LYS A 48 17.24 -20.02 -2.85
C LYS A 48 17.84 -21.07 -3.77
N ASN A 49 19.07 -20.87 -4.22
CA ASN A 49 19.73 -21.67 -5.26
C ASN A 49 19.74 -23.21 -5.01
N SER A 50 19.37 -23.69 -3.82
CA SER A 50 19.17 -25.10 -3.50
C SER A 50 17.72 -25.54 -3.72
N GLY A 51 17.48 -26.54 -4.59
CA GLY A 51 16.16 -27.16 -4.79
C GLY A 51 15.33 -26.61 -5.96
N GLU A 52 15.96 -25.92 -6.93
CA GLU A 52 15.26 -25.47 -8.15
C GLU A 52 14.72 -26.65 -8.95
N ASP A 53 15.47 -27.74 -9.09
CA ASP A 53 15.04 -28.94 -9.83
C ASP A 53 13.80 -29.59 -9.22
N ASP A 54 13.77 -29.73 -7.89
CA ASP A 54 12.60 -30.24 -7.16
C ASP A 54 11.40 -29.32 -7.36
N LEU A 55 11.61 -28.00 -7.30
CA LEU A 55 10.55 -27.02 -7.52
C LEU A 55 10.03 -27.06 -8.96
N ARG A 56 10.90 -27.18 -9.96
CA ARG A 56 10.54 -27.38 -11.36
C ARG A 56 9.70 -28.65 -11.51
N HIS A 57 10.14 -29.76 -10.92
CA HIS A 57 9.39 -31.01 -10.94
C HIS A 57 8.00 -30.85 -10.32
N VAL A 58 7.89 -30.23 -9.14
CA VAL A 58 6.59 -30.00 -8.48
C VAL A 58 5.69 -29.06 -9.30
N LEU A 59 6.24 -28.00 -9.92
CA LEU A 59 5.45 -27.07 -10.74
C LEU A 59 4.95 -27.71 -12.04
N SER A 60 5.76 -28.56 -12.67
CA SER A 60 5.41 -29.24 -13.93
C SER A 60 4.50 -30.45 -13.73
N CYS A 61 4.81 -31.29 -12.75
CA CYS A 61 4.17 -32.60 -12.56
C CYS A 61 3.15 -32.60 -11.42
N GLY A 62 3.20 -31.64 -10.50
CA GLY A 62 2.42 -31.68 -9.26
C GLY A 62 3.05 -32.55 -8.18
N PHE A 63 2.26 -32.91 -7.18
CA PHE A 63 2.67 -33.79 -6.09
C PHE A 63 1.47 -34.53 -5.49
N THR A 64 1.74 -35.64 -4.83
CA THR A 64 0.72 -36.43 -4.12
C THR A 64 0.84 -36.18 -2.63
N TYR A 65 -0.27 -35.84 -1.99
CA TYR A 65 -0.39 -35.70 -0.54
C TYR A 65 -1.56 -36.56 -0.04
N ASN A 66 -1.30 -37.47 0.89
CA ASN A 66 -2.28 -38.41 1.45
C ASN A 66 -3.11 -39.15 0.37
N GLY A 67 -2.43 -39.63 -0.68
CA GLY A 67 -3.06 -40.37 -1.79
C GLY A 67 -3.83 -39.50 -2.79
N VAL A 68 -3.90 -38.18 -2.59
CA VAL A 68 -4.53 -37.23 -3.53
C VAL A 68 -3.45 -36.47 -4.29
N HIS A 69 -3.57 -36.42 -5.61
CA HIS A 69 -2.64 -35.68 -6.46
C HIS A 69 -3.11 -34.23 -6.70
N TYR A 70 -2.17 -33.29 -6.69
CA TYR A 70 -2.39 -31.84 -6.81
C TYR A 70 -1.54 -31.23 -7.91
N ARG A 71 -2.16 -30.43 -8.77
CA ARG A 71 -1.52 -29.72 -9.90
C ARG A 71 -1.40 -28.22 -9.64
N ARG A 72 -0.37 -27.59 -10.22
CA ARG A 72 -0.14 -26.14 -10.12
C ARG A 72 -1.32 -25.39 -10.71
N PHE A 73 -2.01 -24.58 -9.91
CA PHE A 73 -3.16 -23.81 -10.37
C PHE A 73 -2.79 -22.38 -10.71
N GLY A 74 -2.01 -21.70 -9.85
CA GLY A 74 -1.64 -20.30 -10.04
C GLY A 74 -1.32 -19.59 -8.74
N LYS A 75 -1.28 -18.26 -8.80
CA LYS A 75 -1.01 -17.41 -7.63
C LYS A 75 -1.49 -15.98 -7.86
N SER A 76 -1.96 -15.35 -6.79
CA SER A 76 -2.16 -13.90 -6.73
C SER A 76 -0.82 -13.15 -6.67
N ALA A 77 -0.83 -11.85 -6.94
CA ALA A 77 0.36 -11.01 -6.82
C ALA A 77 0.95 -11.02 -5.40
N SER A 78 0.11 -11.05 -4.36
CA SER A 78 0.57 -11.14 -2.95
C SER A 78 1.25 -12.48 -2.65
N GLN A 79 0.68 -13.59 -3.14
CA GLN A 79 1.27 -14.91 -3.01
C GLN A 79 2.62 -15.01 -3.74
N ALA A 80 2.71 -14.46 -4.96
CA ALA A 80 3.96 -14.45 -5.73
C ALA A 80 5.11 -13.75 -4.97
N LYS A 81 4.88 -12.54 -4.42
CA LYS A 81 5.89 -11.81 -3.62
C LYS A 81 6.40 -12.61 -2.40
N ASN A 82 5.59 -13.55 -1.90
CA ASN A 82 5.93 -14.39 -0.76
C ASN A 82 6.52 -15.76 -1.14
N GLY A 83 6.63 -16.04 -2.44
CA GLY A 83 7.04 -17.33 -2.97
C GLY A 83 5.99 -18.42 -2.71
N ILE A 84 4.71 -18.09 -2.79
CA ILE A 84 3.59 -19.01 -2.57
C ILE A 84 2.92 -19.31 -3.91
N THR A 85 2.64 -20.59 -4.17
CA THR A 85 1.85 -21.06 -5.33
C THR A 85 0.73 -21.96 -4.82
N ALA A 86 -0.47 -21.78 -5.38
CA ALA A 86 -1.61 -22.62 -5.08
C ALA A 86 -1.66 -23.84 -6.01
N PHE A 87 -1.95 -25.00 -5.42
CA PHE A 87 -2.14 -26.26 -6.10
C PHE A 87 -3.54 -26.80 -5.79
N VAL A 88 -4.21 -27.36 -6.78
CA VAL A 88 -5.58 -27.87 -6.67
C VAL A 88 -5.59 -29.35 -7.01
N CYS A 89 -6.39 -30.13 -6.28
CA CYS A 89 -6.48 -31.57 -6.50
C CYS A 89 -7.09 -31.92 -7.85
N ASP A 90 -6.67 -33.06 -8.42
CA ASP A 90 -7.07 -33.45 -9.78
C ASP A 90 -8.58 -33.54 -9.98
N LYS A 91 -9.32 -33.94 -8.92
CA LYS A 91 -10.78 -34.04 -8.93
C LYS A 91 -11.47 -32.74 -9.39
N TYR A 92 -10.94 -31.57 -8.98
CA TYR A 92 -11.56 -30.27 -9.25
C TYR A 92 -10.76 -29.39 -10.21
N TYR A 93 -9.53 -29.78 -10.55
CA TYR A 93 -8.62 -28.92 -11.29
C TYR A 93 -9.18 -28.47 -12.65
N ASP A 94 -9.57 -29.38 -13.54
CA ASP A 94 -9.90 -29.01 -14.92
C ASP A 94 -11.17 -28.13 -14.98
N VAL A 95 -12.15 -28.37 -14.10
CA VAL A 95 -13.35 -27.55 -13.99
C VAL A 95 -13.04 -26.17 -13.40
N LEU A 96 -12.26 -26.10 -12.33
CA LEU A 96 -11.85 -24.81 -11.73
C LEU A 96 -10.97 -24.00 -12.67
N TYR A 97 -10.10 -24.65 -13.43
CA TYR A 97 -9.23 -23.98 -14.37
C TYR A 97 -10.06 -23.32 -15.48
N ARG A 98 -11.02 -24.06 -16.06
CA ARG A 98 -11.99 -23.54 -17.03
C ARG A 98 -12.80 -22.36 -16.48
N ILE A 99 -13.30 -22.48 -15.24
CA ILE A 99 -14.00 -21.39 -14.54
C ILE A 99 -13.10 -20.16 -14.42
N SER A 100 -11.84 -20.33 -14.01
CA SER A 100 -10.89 -19.22 -13.87
C SER A 100 -10.59 -18.52 -15.20
N GLN A 101 -10.64 -19.26 -16.31
CA GLN A 101 -10.47 -18.73 -17.67
C GLN A 101 -11.76 -18.13 -18.25
N MET A 102 -12.90 -18.27 -17.54
CA MET A 102 -14.21 -17.83 -18.01
C MET A 102 -14.56 -18.40 -19.39
N ASP A 103 -14.26 -19.69 -19.61
CA ASP A 103 -14.43 -20.39 -20.90
C ASP A 103 -13.63 -19.84 -22.10
N ILE A 104 -12.70 -18.90 -21.89
CA ILE A 104 -11.84 -18.37 -22.96
C ILE A 104 -10.43 -18.96 -22.81
N PRO A 105 -10.07 -19.99 -23.59
CA PRO A 105 -8.70 -20.49 -23.61
C PRO A 105 -7.75 -19.45 -24.21
N VAL A 106 -6.53 -19.41 -23.69
CA VAL A 106 -5.50 -18.47 -24.15
C VAL A 106 -4.31 -19.26 -24.69
N ALA A 107 -3.97 -19.03 -25.95
CA ALA A 107 -2.83 -19.66 -26.61
C ALA A 107 -1.56 -18.82 -26.51
N ASN A 108 -1.67 -17.49 -26.61
CA ASN A 108 -0.53 -16.57 -26.56
C ASN A 108 -0.90 -15.31 -25.76
N CYS A 109 -0.07 -14.95 -24.78
CA CYS A 109 -0.30 -13.78 -23.94
C CYS A 109 0.99 -13.29 -23.25
N VAL A 110 0.93 -12.09 -22.67
CA VAL A 110 1.88 -11.69 -21.62
C VAL A 110 1.53 -12.46 -20.35
N ILE A 111 2.26 -13.54 -20.07
CA ILE A 111 1.91 -14.54 -19.03
C ILE A 111 1.72 -13.89 -17.65
N SER A 112 2.61 -12.98 -17.26
CA SER A 112 2.51 -12.25 -15.98
C SER A 112 1.21 -11.47 -15.86
N LYS A 113 0.83 -10.72 -16.91
CA LYS A 113 -0.42 -9.95 -16.96
C LYS A 113 -1.64 -10.87 -16.89
N TYR A 114 -1.67 -11.92 -17.72
CA TYR A 114 -2.81 -12.83 -17.78
C TYR A 114 -3.00 -13.60 -16.47
N GLU A 115 -1.93 -14.19 -15.93
CA GLU A 115 -1.98 -14.92 -14.65
C GLU A 115 -2.43 -14.01 -13.51
N ALA A 116 -1.92 -12.78 -13.42
CA ALA A 116 -2.34 -11.82 -12.40
C ALA A 116 -3.85 -11.51 -12.45
N GLN A 117 -4.44 -11.50 -13.66
CA GLN A 117 -5.86 -11.21 -13.87
C GLN A 117 -6.75 -12.45 -13.66
N ARG A 118 -6.35 -13.61 -14.23
CA ARG A 118 -7.04 -14.91 -14.06
C ARG A 118 -7.11 -15.32 -12.60
N CYS A 119 -6.01 -15.09 -11.86
CA CYS A 119 -5.89 -15.42 -10.45
C CYS A 119 -6.49 -14.37 -9.50
N LEU A 120 -7.25 -13.38 -9.99
CA LEU A 120 -7.99 -12.46 -9.11
C LEU A 120 -8.97 -13.18 -8.17
N ILE A 121 -9.43 -14.37 -8.55
CA ILE A 121 -10.34 -15.23 -7.75
C ILE A 121 -9.74 -15.69 -6.41
N PHE A 122 -8.42 -15.58 -6.24
CA PHE A 122 -7.74 -15.84 -4.96
C PHE A 122 -7.80 -14.67 -3.98
N SER A 123 -8.29 -13.50 -4.41
CA SER A 123 -8.38 -12.34 -3.53
C SER A 123 -9.34 -12.62 -2.39
N SER A 124 -8.85 -12.50 -1.15
CA SER A 124 -9.69 -12.49 0.03
C SER A 124 -10.73 -11.37 -0.08
N CYS A 125 -12.00 -11.74 0.11
CA CYS A 125 -13.12 -10.81 0.03
C CYS A 125 -14.36 -11.38 0.71
N THR A 126 -15.25 -10.49 1.13
CA THR A 126 -16.59 -10.89 1.55
C THR A 126 -17.46 -11.14 0.32
N ILE A 127 -18.02 -12.35 0.22
CA ILE A 127 -18.87 -12.76 -0.90
C ILE A 127 -20.31 -12.28 -0.68
N ILE A 128 -20.83 -11.51 -1.64
CA ILE A 128 -22.21 -11.04 -1.66
C ILE A 128 -23.08 -12.09 -2.37
N LYS A 129 -23.84 -12.88 -1.59
CA LYS A 129 -24.44 -14.13 -2.08
C LYS A 129 -25.65 -13.99 -3.01
N ASP A 130 -26.49 -12.97 -2.79
CA ASP A 130 -27.81 -12.87 -3.43
C ASP A 130 -28.02 -11.49 -4.06
N TYR A 131 -26.94 -10.92 -4.60
CA TYR A 131 -26.99 -9.63 -5.28
C TYR A 131 -25.90 -9.55 -6.32
N MET A 132 -26.30 -9.19 -7.54
CA MET A 132 -25.42 -8.83 -8.64
C MET A 132 -25.97 -7.53 -9.22
N PRO A 133 -25.22 -6.42 -9.17
CA PRO A 133 -25.70 -5.14 -9.71
C PRO A 133 -25.84 -5.18 -11.23
N ASN A 134 -26.74 -4.36 -11.76
CA ASN A 134 -26.68 -4.01 -13.17
C ASN A 134 -25.52 -3.03 -13.40
N ILE A 135 -24.52 -3.48 -14.14
CA ILE A 135 -23.27 -2.73 -14.38
C ILE A 135 -23.21 -2.31 -15.84
N VAL A 136 -22.99 -1.03 -16.05
CA VAL A 136 -22.65 -0.45 -17.35
C VAL A 136 -21.13 -0.26 -17.41
N ILE A 137 -20.49 -0.82 -18.44
CA ILE A 137 -19.05 -0.65 -18.69
C ILE A 137 -18.84 0.43 -19.74
N ILE A 138 -18.22 1.55 -19.36
CA ILE A 138 -17.82 2.63 -20.28
C ILE A 138 -16.34 2.56 -20.64
N GLY A 139 -15.92 3.37 -21.62
CA GLY A 139 -14.51 3.51 -22.00
C GLY A 139 -13.65 4.14 -20.90
N GLU A 140 -12.35 4.26 -21.17
CA GLU A 140 -11.41 4.98 -20.30
C GLU A 140 -11.16 6.38 -20.86
N TYR A 141 -11.47 7.42 -20.08
CA TYR A 141 -11.13 8.79 -20.45
C TYR A 141 -9.61 9.00 -20.38
N LYS A 142 -9.05 9.62 -21.40
CA LYS A 142 -7.63 9.98 -21.48
C LYS A 142 -7.50 11.47 -21.73
N LYS A 143 -6.56 12.09 -21.02
CA LYS A 143 -6.24 13.51 -21.16
C LYS A 143 -4.74 13.66 -21.34
N THR A 144 -4.31 14.56 -22.21
CA THR A 144 -2.90 14.88 -22.36
C THR A 144 -2.64 16.23 -21.71
N LEU A 145 -1.73 16.26 -20.74
CA LEU A 145 -1.14 17.49 -20.24
C LEU A 145 0.07 17.81 -21.11
N ASN A 146 0.12 19.00 -21.68
CA ASN A 146 1.19 19.37 -22.60
C ASN A 146 2.30 20.11 -21.87
N ASP A 147 3.53 19.95 -22.35
CA ASP A 147 4.69 20.77 -21.93
C ASP A 147 5.00 20.74 -20.41
N ILE A 148 4.92 19.56 -19.79
CA ILE A 148 5.18 19.40 -18.36
C ILE A 148 6.66 19.15 -18.11
N PHE A 149 7.27 19.97 -17.26
CA PHE A 149 8.66 19.80 -16.83
C PHE A 149 8.78 18.68 -15.80
N ILE A 150 9.57 17.66 -16.12
CA ILE A 150 9.80 16.50 -15.25
C ILE A 150 11.26 16.06 -15.26
N ARG A 151 11.62 15.27 -14.24
CA ARG A 151 12.74 14.35 -14.27
C ARG A 151 12.27 13.02 -14.85
N TYR A 152 13.15 12.35 -15.60
CA TYR A 152 12.91 11.02 -16.15
C TYR A 152 14.22 10.23 -16.23
N VAL A 153 14.12 8.92 -16.44
CA VAL A 153 15.29 8.04 -16.63
C VAL A 153 15.43 7.68 -18.11
N THR A 154 16.58 8.01 -18.69
CA THR A 154 16.98 7.65 -20.05
C THR A 154 17.26 6.14 -20.17
N ASP A 155 17.31 5.62 -21.39
CA ASP A 155 17.62 4.19 -21.66
C ASP A 155 18.96 3.73 -21.07
N ASN A 156 19.94 4.64 -21.00
CA ASN A 156 21.25 4.41 -20.38
C ASN A 156 21.21 4.46 -18.84
N ARG A 157 20.02 4.48 -18.24
CA ARG A 157 19.77 4.55 -16.79
C ARG A 157 20.40 5.78 -16.12
N ARG A 158 20.36 6.91 -16.82
CA ARG A 158 20.74 8.22 -16.29
C ARG A 158 19.51 9.08 -16.10
N VAL A 159 19.50 9.84 -15.02
CA VAL A 159 18.45 10.83 -14.79
C VAL A 159 18.69 12.03 -15.69
N ALA A 160 17.63 12.52 -16.29
CA ALA A 160 17.61 13.73 -17.10
C ALA A 160 16.37 14.56 -16.75
N GLU A 161 16.36 15.82 -17.19
CA GLU A 161 15.27 16.77 -17.02
C GLU A 161 14.83 17.27 -18.38
N GLY A 162 13.54 17.51 -18.54
CA GLY A 162 13.00 18.04 -19.79
C GLY A 162 11.49 18.24 -19.73
N HIS A 163 10.99 18.96 -20.73
CA HIS A 163 9.57 19.12 -20.98
C HIS A 163 9.06 17.97 -21.84
N THR A 164 7.88 17.45 -21.50
CA THR A 164 7.19 16.43 -22.30
C THR A 164 5.70 16.50 -22.07
N ASP A 165 4.94 15.97 -23.02
CA ASP A 165 3.53 15.70 -22.86
C ASP A 165 3.32 14.46 -21.98
N ILE A 166 2.37 14.54 -21.05
CA ILE A 166 2.02 13.46 -20.12
C ILE A 166 0.59 13.02 -20.40
N LYS A 167 0.42 11.72 -20.67
CA LYS A 167 -0.90 11.10 -20.85
C LYS A 167 -1.45 10.66 -19.49
N LEU A 168 -2.56 11.25 -19.09
CA LEU A 168 -3.31 10.89 -17.90
C LEU A 168 -4.44 9.91 -18.20
N SER A 169 -4.74 9.10 -17.20
CA SER A 169 -5.93 8.25 -17.11
C SER A 169 -6.62 8.56 -15.77
N PRO A 170 -7.36 9.68 -15.66
CA PRO A 170 -7.82 10.23 -14.38
C PRO A 170 -8.76 9.32 -13.58
N PHE A 171 -9.29 8.27 -14.21
CA PHE A 171 -10.24 7.34 -13.61
C PHE A 171 -9.74 5.88 -13.67
N ASP A 172 -8.43 5.66 -13.86
CA ASP A 172 -7.86 4.31 -13.89
C ASP A 172 -8.14 3.60 -12.57
N GLY A 173 -8.85 2.48 -12.63
CA GLY A 173 -9.20 1.65 -11.49
C GLY A 173 -10.45 2.06 -10.72
N CYS A 174 -11.08 3.22 -10.98
CA CYS A 174 -12.27 3.66 -10.25
C CYS A 174 -13.52 3.87 -11.10
N GLY A 175 -14.68 3.81 -10.45
CA GLY A 175 -15.99 4.10 -11.03
C GLY A 175 -16.99 4.47 -9.94
N CYS A 176 -18.27 4.49 -10.28
CA CYS A 176 -19.32 4.88 -9.33
C CYS A 176 -20.49 3.91 -9.24
N HIS A 177 -21.28 4.05 -8.19
CA HIS A 177 -22.50 3.28 -7.93
C HIS A 177 -23.58 4.14 -7.28
N GLU A 178 -24.83 3.66 -7.35
CA GLU A 178 -26.00 4.30 -6.74
C GLU A 178 -26.30 3.81 -5.31
N ALA A 179 -27.19 4.53 -4.63
CA ALA A 179 -27.47 4.32 -3.20
C ALA A 179 -27.95 2.88 -2.90
N GLY A 180 -28.73 2.27 -3.79
CA GLY A 180 -29.22 0.90 -3.63
C GLY A 180 -28.09 -0.13 -3.49
N PHE A 181 -27.02 0.04 -4.28
CA PHE A 181 -25.81 -0.78 -4.17
C PHE A 181 -25.11 -0.57 -2.83
N MET A 182 -24.91 0.69 -2.42
CA MET A 182 -24.23 1.06 -1.17
C MET A 182 -24.93 0.44 0.05
N HIS A 183 -26.25 0.59 0.15
CA HIS A 183 -27.05 0.02 1.24
C HIS A 183 -26.97 -1.50 1.27
N THR A 184 -27.11 -2.14 0.10
CA THR A 184 -27.07 -3.60 -0.01
C THR A 184 -25.73 -4.15 0.43
N VAL A 185 -24.62 -3.59 -0.07
CA VAL A 185 -23.27 -4.04 0.28
C VAL A 185 -22.98 -3.80 1.76
N SER A 186 -23.27 -2.62 2.29
CA SER A 186 -23.02 -2.27 3.70
C SER A 186 -23.77 -3.19 4.66
N SER A 187 -25.04 -3.50 4.34
CA SER A 187 -25.86 -4.44 5.12
C SER A 187 -25.27 -5.86 5.12
N ARG A 188 -24.80 -6.35 3.96
CA ARG A 188 -24.18 -7.69 3.84
C ARG A 188 -22.82 -7.78 4.50
N LEU A 189 -22.08 -6.68 4.54
CA LEU A 189 -20.85 -6.53 5.32
C LEU A 189 -21.14 -6.39 6.83
N LYS A 190 -22.41 -6.21 7.23
CA LYS A 190 -22.87 -6.00 8.61
C LYS A 190 -22.26 -4.74 9.25
N LEU A 191 -22.10 -3.69 8.46
CA LEU A 191 -21.63 -2.39 8.93
C LEU A 191 -22.77 -1.66 9.65
N ASP A 192 -22.42 -0.85 10.65
CA ASP A 192 -23.36 0.04 11.36
C ASP A 192 -23.43 1.44 10.70
N TYR A 193 -22.84 1.59 9.52
CA TYR A 193 -22.89 2.77 8.65
C TYR A 193 -22.93 2.32 7.18
N ASN A 194 -23.21 3.26 6.28
CA ASN A 194 -23.15 3.01 4.85
C ASN A 194 -21.76 3.38 4.31
N ALA A 195 -20.99 2.39 3.86
CA ALA A 195 -19.68 2.62 3.28
C ALA A 195 -19.83 3.23 1.88
N ALA A 196 -19.46 4.50 1.72
CA ALA A 196 -19.57 5.21 0.46
C ALA A 196 -18.67 4.64 -0.65
N GLY A 197 -17.53 4.02 -0.31
CA GLY A 197 -16.60 3.46 -1.28
C GLY A 197 -16.35 1.98 -1.02
N VAL A 198 -16.25 1.17 -2.06
CA VAL A 198 -15.94 -0.26 -1.95
C VAL A 198 -15.00 -0.74 -3.05
N GLN A 199 -14.07 -1.62 -2.68
CA GLN A 199 -13.17 -2.26 -3.62
C GLN A 199 -13.78 -3.59 -4.09
N VAL A 200 -14.16 -3.64 -5.37
CA VAL A 200 -14.90 -4.76 -5.97
C VAL A 200 -13.97 -5.82 -6.55
N ARG A 201 -14.41 -7.08 -6.50
CA ARG A 201 -13.73 -8.25 -7.06
C ARG A 201 -14.73 -9.15 -7.76
N MET A 202 -14.49 -9.41 -9.04
CA MET A 202 -15.08 -10.52 -9.79
C MET A 202 -13.97 -11.11 -10.69
N PRO A 203 -14.14 -12.29 -11.31
CA PRO A 203 -13.13 -12.80 -12.25
C PRO A 203 -12.82 -11.76 -13.33
N PHE A 204 -11.54 -11.41 -13.50
CA PHE A 204 -11.11 -10.33 -14.41
C PHE A 204 -11.66 -8.91 -14.12
N ILE A 205 -12.33 -8.66 -12.99
CA ILE A 205 -12.76 -7.31 -12.57
C ILE A 205 -12.14 -6.95 -11.23
N LYS A 206 -11.48 -5.79 -11.21
CA LYS A 206 -10.84 -5.21 -10.03
C LYS A 206 -10.89 -3.69 -10.12
N GLY A 207 -11.45 -3.04 -9.11
CA GLY A 207 -11.40 -1.59 -8.98
C GLY A 207 -12.07 -1.08 -7.71
N TYR A 208 -12.15 0.25 -7.56
CA TYR A 208 -12.84 0.92 -6.47
C TYR A 208 -14.08 1.65 -6.99
N SER A 209 -15.24 1.36 -6.42
CA SER A 209 -16.51 1.98 -6.79
C SER A 209 -16.97 2.89 -5.65
N VAL A 210 -17.35 4.13 -5.95
CA VAL A 210 -17.82 5.09 -4.94
C VAL A 210 -19.25 5.56 -5.19
N TYR A 211 -19.99 5.83 -4.11
CA TYR A 211 -21.37 6.29 -4.19
C TYR A 211 -21.38 7.68 -4.81
N VAL A 212 -22.14 7.81 -5.89
CA VAL A 212 -22.48 9.06 -6.53
C VAL A 212 -23.96 9.00 -6.85
N PRO A 213 -24.77 10.02 -6.49
CA PRO A 213 -26.19 10.08 -6.83
C PRO A 213 -26.38 10.36 -8.33
N PHE A 214 -25.78 9.54 -9.19
CA PHE A 214 -25.63 9.82 -10.62
C PHE A 214 -26.98 9.87 -11.32
N ARG A 215 -27.99 9.11 -10.90
CA ARG A 215 -29.33 9.19 -11.52
C ARG A 215 -29.92 10.58 -11.31
N LYS A 216 -29.73 11.17 -10.13
CA LYS A 216 -30.21 12.53 -9.84
C LYS A 216 -29.43 13.58 -10.62
N ILE A 217 -28.10 13.47 -10.66
CA ILE A 217 -27.22 14.38 -11.40
C ILE A 217 -27.56 14.37 -12.89
N LEU A 218 -27.67 13.19 -13.50
CA LEU A 218 -27.95 13.03 -14.93
C LEU A 218 -29.32 13.58 -15.31
N ARG A 219 -30.36 13.40 -14.47
CA ARG A 219 -31.67 14.04 -14.69
C ARG A 219 -31.59 15.56 -14.65
N GLU A 220 -30.81 16.15 -13.74
CA GLU A 220 -30.60 17.61 -13.73
C GLU A 220 -29.89 18.11 -14.99
N TRP A 221 -29.12 17.24 -15.66
CA TRP A 221 -28.51 17.52 -16.97
C TRP A 221 -29.41 17.15 -18.16
N ASN A 222 -30.66 16.73 -17.92
CA ASN A 222 -31.60 16.23 -18.93
C ASN A 222 -31.08 15.01 -19.71
N ILE A 223 -30.41 14.09 -19.01
CA ILE A 223 -29.87 12.85 -19.56
C ILE A 223 -30.62 11.66 -18.96
N GLU A 224 -31.28 10.88 -19.81
CA GLU A 224 -32.05 9.70 -19.42
C GLU A 224 -31.34 8.39 -19.77
N TYR A 225 -30.30 8.44 -20.60
CA TYR A 225 -29.60 7.27 -21.10
C TYR A 225 -28.08 7.44 -21.08
N ILE A 226 -27.37 6.34 -20.80
CA ILE A 226 -25.91 6.22 -20.95
C ILE A 226 -25.63 5.14 -21.99
N THR A 227 -24.66 5.38 -22.86
CA THR A 227 -24.19 4.39 -23.84
C THR A 227 -22.94 3.71 -23.32
N ASP A 228 -22.94 2.38 -23.30
CA ASP A 228 -21.77 1.59 -22.90
C ASP A 228 -20.69 1.53 -23.99
N ILE A 229 -19.53 0.94 -23.66
CA ILE A 229 -18.39 0.82 -24.60
C ILE A 229 -18.69 -0.09 -25.81
N TYR A 230 -19.80 -0.84 -25.78
CA TYR A 230 -20.23 -1.75 -26.83
C TYR A 230 -21.34 -1.16 -27.72
N GLY A 231 -21.80 0.06 -27.42
CA GLY A 231 -22.79 0.80 -28.19
C GLY A 231 -24.24 0.56 -27.74
N VAL A 232 -24.47 -0.10 -26.61
CA VAL A 232 -25.82 -0.32 -26.06
C VAL A 232 -26.21 0.86 -25.18
N SER A 233 -27.43 1.37 -25.39
CA SER A 233 -28.00 2.46 -24.60
C SER A 233 -28.79 1.90 -23.42
N HIS A 234 -28.52 2.42 -22.22
CA HIS A 234 -29.10 1.97 -20.96
C HIS A 234 -29.84 3.12 -20.30
N HIS A 235 -31.10 2.90 -19.92
CA HIS A 235 -31.86 3.90 -19.17
C HIS A 235 -31.29 4.03 -17.76
N ILE A 236 -31.10 5.27 -17.28
CA ILE A 236 -30.37 5.54 -16.03
C ILE A 236 -30.98 4.86 -14.79
N ASP A 237 -32.30 4.63 -14.77
CA ASP A 237 -32.97 4.02 -13.62
C ASP A 237 -32.68 2.54 -13.46
N ASP A 238 -32.20 1.88 -14.51
CA ASP A 238 -31.86 0.47 -14.48
C ASP A 238 -30.40 0.24 -14.07
N ILE A 239 -29.56 1.29 -14.02
CA ILE A 239 -28.13 1.18 -13.79
C ILE A 239 -27.82 1.27 -12.30
N ASP A 240 -27.18 0.25 -11.72
CA ASP A 240 -26.70 0.29 -10.33
C ASP A 240 -25.26 0.80 -10.23
N CYS A 241 -24.42 0.46 -11.22
CA CYS A 241 -23.00 0.76 -11.25
C CYS A 241 -22.56 1.24 -12.64
N ILE A 242 -21.72 2.27 -12.69
CA ILE A 242 -21.00 2.69 -13.90
C ILE A 242 -19.52 2.45 -13.64
N TRP A 243 -18.97 1.44 -14.30
CA TRP A 243 -17.55 1.08 -14.23
C TRP A 243 -16.91 1.23 -15.61
N ASN A 244 -15.59 1.16 -15.68
CA ASN A 244 -14.88 1.35 -16.95
C ASN A 244 -13.96 0.18 -17.30
N THR A 245 -13.43 0.19 -18.53
CA THR A 245 -12.55 -0.87 -19.05
C THR A 245 -11.24 -1.04 -18.28
N SER A 246 -10.78 -0.03 -17.53
CA SER A 246 -9.63 -0.19 -16.63
C SER A 246 -9.99 -1.05 -15.41
N MET A 247 -11.26 -1.08 -14.96
CA MET A 247 -11.73 -2.00 -13.92
C MET A 247 -11.96 -3.41 -14.48
N PHE A 248 -12.46 -3.51 -15.71
CA PHE A 248 -12.63 -4.77 -16.43
C PHE A 248 -11.33 -5.22 -17.11
N LYS A 249 -10.42 -5.78 -16.31
CA LYS A 249 -9.09 -6.24 -16.74
C LYS A 249 -9.13 -7.27 -17.89
N GLY A 250 -10.25 -7.98 -18.06
CA GLY A 250 -10.52 -8.94 -19.14
C GLY A 250 -11.12 -8.33 -20.42
N HIS A 251 -11.43 -7.03 -20.45
CA HIS A 251 -12.13 -6.36 -21.55
C HIS A 251 -11.56 -6.72 -22.92
N SER A 252 -10.26 -6.52 -23.15
CA SER A 252 -9.63 -6.78 -24.44
C SER A 252 -9.71 -8.24 -24.88
N MET A 253 -9.68 -9.18 -23.93
CA MET A 253 -9.78 -10.62 -24.22
C MET A 253 -11.20 -10.98 -24.68
N PHE A 254 -12.22 -10.52 -23.94
CA PHE A 254 -13.61 -10.78 -24.29
C PHE A 254 -14.00 -10.07 -25.59
N TYR A 255 -13.59 -8.81 -25.78
CA TYR A 255 -13.87 -8.06 -27.00
C TYR A 255 -13.23 -8.70 -28.24
N LYS A 256 -12.00 -9.19 -28.13
CA LYS A 256 -11.35 -9.91 -29.23
C LYS A 256 -12.11 -11.18 -29.63
N GLN A 257 -12.72 -11.87 -28.67
CA GLN A 257 -13.41 -13.14 -28.91
C GLN A 257 -14.86 -12.96 -29.37
N TYR A 258 -15.58 -11.97 -28.83
CA TYR A 258 -17.02 -11.83 -28.98
C TYR A 258 -17.47 -10.48 -29.56
N GLY A 259 -16.56 -9.55 -29.83
CA GLY A 259 -16.88 -8.22 -30.34
C GLY A 259 -17.76 -7.42 -29.37
N SER A 260 -18.82 -6.80 -29.89
CA SER A 260 -19.78 -6.02 -29.10
C SER A 260 -20.57 -6.86 -28.08
N ASP A 261 -20.60 -8.19 -28.21
CA ASP A 261 -21.31 -9.07 -27.27
C ASP A 261 -20.45 -9.47 -26.05
N ALA A 262 -19.25 -8.91 -25.93
CA ALA A 262 -18.27 -9.24 -24.89
C ALA A 262 -18.81 -9.18 -23.46
N TRP A 263 -19.59 -8.16 -23.11
CA TRP A 263 -20.16 -8.01 -21.76
C TRP A 263 -21.25 -9.03 -21.46
N ASN A 264 -22.15 -9.27 -22.41
CA ASN A 264 -23.19 -10.29 -22.27
C ASN A 264 -22.59 -11.67 -22.10
N MET A 265 -21.57 -12.01 -22.89
CA MET A 265 -20.86 -13.29 -22.78
C MET A 265 -20.09 -13.41 -21.45
N TYR A 266 -19.51 -12.32 -20.95
CA TYR A 266 -18.92 -12.28 -19.61
C TYR A 266 -19.98 -12.57 -18.53
N MET A 267 -21.11 -11.88 -18.57
CA MET A 267 -22.21 -12.08 -17.60
C MET A 267 -22.87 -13.45 -17.74
N ALA A 268 -22.96 -14.02 -18.95
CA ALA A 268 -23.42 -15.38 -19.18
C ALA A 268 -22.50 -16.40 -18.49
N ALA A 269 -21.18 -16.21 -18.55
CA ALA A 269 -20.22 -17.04 -17.83
C ALA A 269 -20.32 -16.87 -16.31
N ILE A 270 -20.52 -15.63 -15.82
CA ILE A 270 -20.79 -15.35 -14.40
C ILE A 270 -22.02 -16.15 -13.92
N ASN A 271 -23.12 -16.07 -14.66
CA ASN A 271 -24.37 -16.76 -14.33
C ASN A 271 -24.22 -18.30 -14.41
N LYS A 272 -23.62 -18.81 -15.48
CA LYS A 272 -23.35 -20.25 -15.70
C LYS A 272 -22.60 -20.88 -14.53
N TYR A 273 -21.64 -20.16 -13.95
CA TYR A 273 -20.83 -20.65 -12.84
C TYR A 273 -21.27 -20.16 -11.47
N SER A 274 -22.38 -19.42 -11.40
CA SER A 274 -22.87 -18.81 -10.18
C SER A 274 -21.77 -18.02 -9.45
N LEU A 275 -20.96 -17.29 -10.23
CA LEU A 275 -19.90 -16.44 -9.69
C LEU A 275 -20.53 -15.20 -9.06
N ARG A 276 -19.91 -14.72 -7.98
CA ARG A 276 -20.48 -13.70 -7.11
C ARG A 276 -19.59 -12.47 -7.01
N LEU A 277 -20.21 -11.36 -6.65
CA LEU A 277 -19.51 -10.13 -6.29
C LEU A 277 -18.76 -10.33 -4.97
N GLY A 278 -17.47 -10.03 -4.97
CA GLY A 278 -16.65 -9.95 -3.77
C GLY A 278 -16.30 -8.50 -3.41
N ILE A 279 -16.30 -8.18 -2.12
CA ILE A 279 -15.82 -6.89 -1.60
C ILE A 279 -14.57 -7.12 -0.76
N SER A 280 -13.43 -6.58 -1.21
CA SER A 280 -12.13 -6.78 -0.54
C SER A 280 -11.73 -5.66 0.41
N LYS A 281 -12.26 -4.45 0.21
CA LYS A 281 -12.08 -3.27 1.09
C LYS A 281 -13.31 -2.38 0.98
N TYR A 282 -13.50 -1.51 1.95
CA TYR A 282 -14.56 -0.50 1.96
C TYR A 282 -14.06 0.77 2.68
N SER A 283 -14.71 1.90 2.45
CA SER A 283 -14.43 3.13 3.18
C SER A 283 -14.84 3.02 4.64
N HIS A 284 -14.06 3.59 5.52
CA HIS A 284 -14.29 3.60 6.95
C HIS A 284 -14.95 4.89 7.40
N HIS A 285 -15.78 4.78 8.43
CA HIS A 285 -16.28 5.96 9.10
C HIS A 285 -15.18 6.56 9.99
N ILE A 286 -15.04 7.89 9.99
CA ILE A 286 -14.02 8.59 10.81
C ILE A 286 -14.07 8.26 12.32
N LYS A 287 -15.21 7.80 12.86
CA LYS A 287 -15.36 7.37 14.27
C LYS A 287 -14.45 6.18 14.60
N ASP A 288 -14.10 5.40 13.59
CA ASP A 288 -13.28 4.19 13.69
C ASP A 288 -11.81 4.44 13.30
N ILE A 289 -11.44 5.70 12.99
CA ILE A 289 -10.12 6.08 12.49
C ILE A 289 -9.36 6.90 13.53
N GLU A 290 -8.05 6.68 13.60
CA GLU A 290 -7.13 7.52 14.37
C GLU A 290 -6.75 8.76 13.54
N LEU A 291 -7.17 9.95 13.98
CA LEU A 291 -6.90 11.21 13.28
C LEU A 291 -5.43 11.65 13.32
N TYR A 292 -4.65 11.07 14.22
CA TYR A 292 -3.20 11.21 14.29
C TYR A 292 -2.55 9.91 13.83
N THR A 293 -1.79 9.98 12.75
CA THR A 293 -1.11 8.81 12.19
C THR A 293 0.30 8.69 12.75
N ARG A 294 0.69 7.45 13.06
CA ARG A 294 2.09 7.08 13.26
C ARG A 294 2.81 7.09 11.91
N MET A 295 3.67 8.08 11.71
CA MET A 295 4.36 8.32 10.44
C MET A 295 5.21 7.13 9.97
N ASN A 296 5.50 7.11 8.68
CA ASN A 296 6.50 6.23 8.10
C ASN A 296 7.80 7.03 7.94
N PHE A 297 8.97 6.48 8.33
CA PHE A 297 10.25 7.17 8.13
C PHE A 297 10.50 7.52 6.66
N GLN A 298 9.94 6.74 5.73
CA GLN A 298 10.00 7.03 4.30
C GLN A 298 9.36 8.37 3.93
N TYR A 299 8.30 8.78 4.64
CA TYR A 299 7.70 10.10 4.44
C TYR A 299 8.62 11.17 5.03
N ILE A 300 9.05 10.97 6.28
CA ILE A 300 9.86 11.95 7.02
C ILE A 300 11.20 12.22 6.32
N GLN A 301 11.91 11.19 5.85
CA GLN A 301 13.22 11.34 5.21
C GLN A 301 13.16 12.15 3.90
N CYS A 302 11.97 12.25 3.29
CA CYS A 302 11.75 12.97 2.04
C CYS A 302 11.28 14.42 2.24
N LEU A 303 11.18 14.86 3.51
CA LEU A 303 10.91 16.24 3.89
C LEU A 303 12.22 16.97 4.22
N LYS A 304 12.21 18.29 4.03
CA LYS A 304 13.29 19.23 4.36
C LYS A 304 13.31 19.52 5.86
N LEU A 305 13.64 18.52 6.66
CA LEU A 305 13.66 18.59 8.14
C LEU A 305 15.08 18.65 8.73
N TRP A 306 16.06 19.03 7.92
CA TRP A 306 17.47 19.12 8.32
C TRP A 306 17.68 20.30 9.28
N ASN A 307 18.11 20.01 10.51
CA ASN A 307 18.37 21.03 11.53
C ASN A 307 19.80 21.59 11.43
N SER A 308 19.92 22.89 11.19
CA SER A 308 21.22 23.58 11.10
C SER A 308 22.03 23.52 12.40
N ASN A 309 21.39 23.56 13.57
CA ASN A 309 22.09 23.45 14.86
C ASN A 309 22.69 22.05 15.05
N TYR A 310 21.94 21.01 14.67
CA TYR A 310 22.40 19.64 14.72
C TYR A 310 23.52 19.35 13.70
N ILE A 311 23.40 19.89 12.48
CA ILE A 311 24.46 19.83 11.46
C ILE A 311 25.75 20.46 12.01
N ARG A 312 25.67 21.67 12.58
CA ARG A 312 26.84 22.34 13.15
C ARG A 312 27.47 21.52 14.28
N CYS A 313 26.66 20.94 15.17
CA CYS A 313 27.15 20.02 16.20
C CYS A 313 27.89 18.82 15.60
N PHE A 314 27.37 18.24 14.51
CA PHE A 314 28.00 17.12 13.82
C PHE A 314 29.34 17.49 13.18
N GLU A 315 29.40 18.63 12.49
CA GLU A 315 30.61 19.12 11.82
C GLU A 315 31.70 19.49 12.84
N ASP A 316 31.33 20.22 13.89
CA ASP A 316 32.23 20.67 14.96
C ASP A 316 32.59 19.53 15.95
N LYS A 317 31.96 18.35 15.82
CA LYS A 317 32.06 17.20 16.74
C LYS A 317 31.74 17.58 18.19
N ALA A 318 30.82 18.52 18.39
CA ALA A 318 30.50 19.14 19.66
C ALA A 318 29.40 18.42 20.47
N PHE A 319 29.17 17.12 20.21
CA PHE A 319 28.09 16.32 20.84
C PHE A 319 28.11 16.30 22.37
N LYS A 320 29.26 16.56 23.01
CA LYS A 320 29.35 16.61 24.49
C LYS A 320 28.72 17.87 25.08
N SER A 321 28.73 18.98 24.34
CA SER A 321 28.19 20.28 24.78
C SER A 321 26.82 20.60 24.18
N TYR A 322 26.36 19.81 23.21
CA TYR A 322 25.06 19.97 22.58
C TYR A 322 23.97 19.26 23.38
N ASP A 323 23.03 20.01 23.93
CA ASP A 323 21.84 19.45 24.58
C ASP A 323 20.71 19.27 23.57
N ILE A 324 20.56 18.05 23.05
CA ILE A 324 19.49 17.70 22.09
C ILE A 324 18.08 17.78 22.69
N LEU A 325 17.93 17.91 24.01
CA LEU A 325 16.62 18.08 24.64
C LEU A 325 16.23 19.56 24.81
N ASN A 326 17.19 20.49 24.69
CA ASN A 326 16.93 21.92 24.79
C ASN A 326 16.08 22.40 23.60
N PRO A 327 14.87 22.95 23.81
CA PRO A 327 14.01 23.46 22.75
C PRO A 327 14.67 24.48 21.82
N ASP A 328 15.62 25.28 22.31
CA ASP A 328 16.34 26.26 21.50
C ASP A 328 17.19 25.59 20.38
N ASN A 329 17.51 24.31 20.55
CA ASN A 329 18.26 23.53 19.58
C ASN A 329 17.39 22.83 18.54
N ASP A 330 16.06 22.79 18.69
CA ASP A 330 15.17 22.03 17.78
C ASP A 330 15.14 22.62 16.37
N GLY A 331 15.14 23.95 16.26
CA GLY A 331 14.79 24.68 15.04
C GLY A 331 13.43 24.23 14.47
N ASP A 332 13.24 24.41 13.16
CA ASP A 332 12.10 23.84 12.42
C ASP A 332 12.33 22.36 12.04
N GLY A 333 13.23 21.68 12.76
CA GLY A 333 13.67 20.31 12.48
C GLY A 333 12.71 19.24 12.99
N ILE A 334 13.06 17.98 12.73
CA ILE A 334 12.28 16.80 13.13
C ILE A 334 11.96 16.70 14.63
N VAL A 335 12.80 17.26 15.50
CA VAL A 335 12.61 17.20 16.95
C VAL A 335 11.36 17.95 17.38
N SER A 336 11.08 19.10 16.77
CA SER A 336 9.87 19.90 17.05
C SER A 336 8.58 19.07 16.85
N ILE A 337 8.53 18.27 15.78
CA ILE A 337 7.43 17.36 15.45
C ILE A 337 7.38 16.19 16.44
N ALA A 338 8.55 15.66 16.82
CA ALA A 338 8.64 14.52 17.73
C ALA A 338 8.18 14.83 19.16
N ARG A 339 8.20 16.09 19.59
CA ARG A 339 7.79 16.51 20.95
C ARG A 339 6.39 16.07 21.32
N TYR A 340 5.43 16.19 20.39
CA TYR A 340 4.08 15.70 20.63
C TYR A 340 4.06 14.21 21.03
N THR A 341 4.89 13.40 20.37
CA THR A 341 4.99 11.96 20.67
C THR A 341 5.64 11.69 22.02
N THR A 342 6.71 12.40 22.35
CA THR A 342 7.39 12.23 23.64
C THR A 342 6.54 12.76 24.79
N ASP A 343 5.82 13.86 24.63
CA ASP A 343 4.85 14.38 25.61
C ASP A 343 3.74 13.36 25.90
N LEU A 344 3.22 12.68 24.87
CA LEU A 344 2.29 11.56 25.06
C LEU A 344 2.92 10.42 25.88
N PHE A 345 4.17 10.06 25.58
CA PHE A 345 4.88 9.03 26.32
C PHE A 345 5.16 9.43 27.78
N GLU A 346 5.53 10.69 28.04
CA GLU A 346 5.72 11.22 29.41
C GLU A 346 4.43 11.14 30.21
N ASN A 347 3.30 11.54 29.63
CA ASN A 347 2.00 11.42 30.28
C ASN A 347 1.66 9.98 30.66
N ILE A 348 1.96 9.01 29.78
CA ILE A 348 1.74 7.58 30.05
C ILE A 348 2.65 7.11 31.20
N ILE A 349 3.95 7.45 31.16
CA ILE A 349 4.95 7.08 32.17
C ILE A 349 4.60 7.64 33.54
N ASN A 350 4.09 8.87 33.59
CA ASN A 350 3.68 9.54 34.82
C ASN A 350 2.33 9.04 35.36
N GLY A 351 1.69 8.08 34.70
CA GLY A 351 0.43 7.49 35.16
C GLY A 351 -0.77 8.39 34.92
N ASN A 352 -0.73 9.30 33.93
CA ASN A 352 -1.93 10.07 33.58
C ASN A 352 -3.02 9.13 33.07
N LYS A 353 -4.14 9.09 33.82
CA LYS A 353 -5.26 8.18 33.58
C LYS A 353 -5.72 8.15 32.13
N PHE A 354 -5.96 9.32 31.52
CA PHE A 354 -6.50 9.40 30.18
C PHE A 354 -5.55 8.76 29.15
N TYR A 355 -4.29 9.20 29.13
CA TYR A 355 -3.32 8.73 28.14
C TYR A 355 -2.97 7.26 28.33
N THR A 356 -2.81 6.81 29.59
CA THR A 356 -2.51 5.40 29.88
C THR A 356 -3.65 4.48 29.47
N TYR A 357 -4.90 4.86 29.71
CA TYR A 357 -6.05 4.04 29.34
C TYR A 357 -6.15 3.90 27.82
N ARG A 358 -5.99 5.01 27.09
CA ARG A 358 -5.98 5.00 25.62
C ARG A 358 -4.83 4.15 25.08
N PHE A 359 -3.62 4.26 25.65
CA PHE A 359 -2.46 3.44 25.27
C PHE A 359 -2.70 1.93 25.51
N LEU A 360 -3.40 1.57 26.59
CA LEU A 360 -3.73 0.19 26.91
C LEU A 360 -4.91 -0.36 26.09
N GLY A 361 -5.52 0.44 25.21
CA GLY A 361 -6.67 0.07 24.40
C GLY A 361 -8.02 0.14 25.15
N ILE A 362 -8.05 0.76 26.33
CA ILE A 362 -9.25 0.94 27.14
C ILE A 362 -10.02 2.14 26.58
N ARG A 363 -11.09 1.85 25.82
CA ARG A 363 -11.96 2.89 25.21
C ARG A 363 -13.20 3.19 26.04
N ASP A 364 -13.75 2.18 26.70
CA ASP A 364 -14.82 2.28 27.68
C ASP A 364 -14.34 1.64 28.98
N THR A 365 -14.56 2.30 30.11
CA THR A 365 -14.13 1.82 31.43
C THR A 365 -15.19 0.95 32.11
N LYS A 366 -16.43 0.97 31.63
CA LYS A 366 -17.55 0.20 32.21
C LYS A 366 -17.61 -1.23 31.69
N ASP A 367 -17.33 -1.42 30.40
CA ASP A 367 -17.45 -2.71 29.69
C ASP A 367 -16.10 -3.18 29.08
N CYS A 368 -14.97 -2.88 29.73
CA CYS A 368 -13.66 -3.35 29.26
C CYS A 368 -13.38 -4.78 29.74
N LYS A 369 -13.46 -5.76 28.83
CA LYS A 369 -12.82 -7.06 29.04
C LYS A 369 -11.33 -6.92 28.73
N THR A 370 -10.48 -7.23 29.71
CA THR A 370 -9.03 -7.18 29.54
C THR A 370 -8.39 -8.49 29.99
N ASP A 371 -7.46 -9.01 29.18
CA ASP A 371 -6.74 -10.25 29.50
C ASP A 371 -5.56 -10.02 30.47
N SER A 372 -5.37 -8.78 30.95
CA SER A 372 -4.25 -8.39 31.82
C SER A 372 -4.71 -8.07 33.22
N ARG A 373 -4.20 -8.81 34.22
CA ARG A 373 -4.44 -8.52 35.65
C ARG A 373 -4.03 -7.10 36.06
N TYR A 374 -3.00 -6.54 35.43
CA TYR A 374 -2.59 -5.15 35.67
C TYR A 374 -3.65 -4.16 35.18
N ASN A 375 -4.25 -4.43 34.01
CA ASN A 375 -5.33 -3.59 33.48
C ASN A 375 -6.60 -3.72 34.35
N GLU A 376 -6.92 -4.93 34.83
CA GLU A 376 -8.02 -5.14 35.79
C GLU A 376 -7.81 -4.32 37.06
N ALA A 377 -6.61 -4.36 37.64
CA ALA A 377 -6.28 -3.62 38.85
C ALA A 377 -6.46 -2.09 38.66
N ILE A 378 -5.99 -1.56 37.53
CA ILE A 378 -6.17 -0.16 37.15
C ILE A 378 -7.66 0.21 36.99
N LEU A 379 -8.47 -0.67 36.39
CA LEU A 379 -9.90 -0.45 36.20
C LEU A 379 -10.69 -0.50 37.51
N ILE A 380 -10.26 -1.33 38.46
CA ILE A 380 -10.84 -1.40 39.81
C ILE A 380 -10.49 -0.13 40.60
N ASN A 381 -9.23 0.31 40.56
CA ASN A 381 -8.76 1.50 41.26
C ASN A 381 -7.60 2.15 40.48
N ASP A 382 -7.81 3.39 40.03
CA ASP A 382 -6.84 4.12 39.22
C ASP A 382 -5.58 4.53 39.98
N ILE A 383 -5.58 4.48 41.32
CA ILE A 383 -4.37 4.65 42.14
C ILE A 383 -3.27 3.64 41.75
N MET A 384 -3.67 2.48 41.21
CA MET A 384 -2.76 1.45 40.72
C MET A 384 -1.87 1.93 39.58
N LEU A 385 -2.22 3.03 38.88
CA LEU A 385 -1.33 3.65 37.88
C LEU A 385 0.01 4.12 38.47
N HIS A 386 0.06 4.36 39.78
CA HIS A 386 1.26 4.75 40.50
C HIS A 386 1.97 3.58 41.20
N ASP A 387 1.38 2.38 41.18
CA ASP A 387 2.00 1.18 41.74
C ASP A 387 3.27 0.79 40.95
N PRO A 388 4.38 0.45 41.62
CA PRO A 388 5.64 0.12 40.94
C PRO A 388 5.54 -1.03 39.93
N ALA A 389 4.75 -2.07 40.20
CA ALA A 389 4.62 -3.22 39.31
C ALA A 389 3.78 -2.86 38.07
N VAL A 390 2.70 -2.10 38.26
CA VAL A 390 1.87 -1.57 37.17
C VAL A 390 2.66 -0.61 36.29
N ARG A 391 3.42 0.32 36.89
CA ARG A 391 4.32 1.21 36.15
C ARG A 391 5.34 0.40 35.35
N HIS A 392 5.99 -0.58 35.96
CA HIS A 392 6.93 -1.44 35.26
C HIS A 392 6.28 -2.14 34.04
N TYR A 393 5.07 -2.67 34.20
CA TYR A 393 4.30 -3.27 33.12
C TYR A 393 3.96 -2.27 31.99
N ILE A 394 3.53 -1.05 32.32
CA ILE A 394 3.25 0.02 31.34
C ILE A 394 4.53 0.37 30.58
N HIS A 395 5.65 0.55 31.27
CA HIS A 395 6.95 0.85 30.66
C HIS A 395 7.42 -0.26 29.72
N MET A 396 7.27 -1.54 30.12
CA MET A 396 7.59 -2.68 29.27
C MET A 396 6.75 -2.67 27.98
N LYS A 397 5.46 -2.33 28.06
CA LYS A 397 4.63 -2.15 26.86
C LYS A 397 5.06 -0.95 26.02
N LEU A 398 5.36 0.18 26.65
CA LEU A 398 5.72 1.43 25.98
C LEU A 398 7.08 1.36 25.28
N SER A 399 8.02 0.55 25.80
CA SER A 399 9.36 0.38 25.23
C SER A 399 9.36 -0.02 23.74
N LYS A 400 8.34 -0.75 23.27
CA LYS A 400 8.17 -1.03 21.84
C LYS A 400 7.86 0.25 21.05
N ALA A 401 6.93 1.08 21.53
CA ALA A 401 6.56 2.33 20.87
C ALA A 401 7.72 3.33 20.84
N ILE A 402 8.52 3.39 21.91
CA ILE A 402 9.74 4.22 21.98
C ILE A 402 10.77 3.74 20.95
N ASN A 403 11.02 2.43 20.85
CA ASN A 403 11.91 1.87 19.82
C ASN A 403 11.43 2.15 18.40
N GLU A 404 10.11 2.06 18.15
CA GLU A 404 9.52 2.41 16.86
C GLU A 404 9.63 3.93 16.57
N ALA A 405 9.53 4.80 17.59
CA ALA A 405 9.71 6.24 17.42
C ALA A 405 11.13 6.61 16.95
N ARG A 406 12.16 5.87 17.39
CA ARG A 406 13.54 6.00 16.87
C ARG A 406 13.65 5.77 15.37
N THR A 407 12.71 5.03 14.80
CA THR A 407 12.64 4.73 13.36
C THR A 407 11.53 5.49 12.67
N GLY A 408 11.13 6.66 13.20
CA GLY A 408 10.21 7.59 12.53
C GLY A 408 8.73 7.32 12.79
N LYS A 409 8.37 6.40 13.68
CA LYS A 409 6.96 6.15 14.05
C LYS A 409 6.45 7.15 15.09
N ILE A 410 6.64 8.44 14.81
CA ILE A 410 6.11 9.57 15.57
C ILE A 410 4.70 9.93 15.09
N TYR A 411 3.87 10.51 15.96
CA TYR A 411 2.51 10.95 15.63
C TYR A 411 2.51 12.32 14.98
N CYS A 412 1.79 12.45 13.86
CA CYS A 412 1.47 13.73 13.21
C CYS A 412 -0.04 13.78 12.90
N SER A 413 -0.59 14.99 12.77
CA SER A 413 -1.97 15.19 12.32
C SER A 413 -2.14 14.65 10.89
N GLY A 414 -3.23 13.93 10.65
CA GLY A 414 -3.56 13.36 9.33
C GLY A 414 -3.76 11.85 9.36
N PHE A 415 -4.48 11.35 8.36
CA PHE A 415 -4.83 9.93 8.23
C PHE A 415 -5.00 9.50 6.78
N TYR A 416 -5.10 8.18 6.57
CA TYR A 416 -5.14 7.59 5.25
C TYR A 416 -6.55 7.66 4.65
N HIS A 417 -6.60 7.99 3.37
CA HIS A 417 -7.81 8.05 2.56
C HIS A 417 -7.67 7.16 1.33
N THR A 418 -8.74 6.52 0.90
CA THR A 418 -8.78 5.83 -0.39
C THR A 418 -9.01 6.83 -1.52
N GLY A 419 -8.17 6.81 -2.55
CA GLY A 419 -8.25 7.75 -3.66
C GLY A 419 -9.27 7.35 -4.72
N VAL A 420 -9.97 8.35 -5.27
CA VAL A 420 -10.80 8.29 -6.47
C VAL A 420 -10.51 9.50 -7.37
N GLY A 421 -10.75 9.39 -8.68
CA GLY A 421 -10.72 10.55 -9.57
C GLY A 421 -11.95 11.45 -9.40
N ASP A 422 -11.95 12.62 -10.02
CA ASP A 422 -13.09 13.56 -10.02
C ASP A 422 -14.36 12.89 -10.58
N MET A 423 -15.27 12.51 -9.67
CA MET A 423 -16.44 11.73 -10.03
C MET A 423 -17.48 12.54 -10.81
N LEU A 424 -17.44 13.88 -10.76
CA LEU A 424 -18.28 14.69 -11.64
C LEU A 424 -17.75 14.63 -13.07
N ALA A 425 -16.43 14.74 -13.26
CA ALA A 425 -15.80 14.58 -14.57
C ALA A 425 -16.03 13.17 -15.12
N TYR A 426 -15.98 12.14 -14.26
CA TYR A 426 -16.29 10.76 -14.64
C TYR A 426 -17.72 10.62 -15.19
N LEU A 427 -18.71 11.23 -14.52
CA LEU A 427 -20.10 11.22 -14.99
C LEU A 427 -20.31 12.02 -16.27
N GLN A 428 -19.67 13.19 -16.41
CA GLN A 428 -19.70 13.95 -17.66
C GLN A 428 -19.18 13.11 -18.82
N TYR A 429 -18.06 12.39 -18.61
CA TYR A 429 -17.54 11.46 -19.61
C TYR A 429 -18.53 10.33 -19.92
N ALA A 430 -19.11 9.71 -18.90
CA ALA A 430 -20.13 8.65 -19.07
C ALA A 430 -21.34 9.14 -19.88
N ALA A 431 -21.72 10.40 -19.68
CA ALA A 431 -22.80 11.09 -20.37
C ALA A 431 -22.45 11.55 -21.81
N GLY A 432 -21.21 11.37 -22.27
CA GLY A 432 -20.76 11.89 -23.57
C GLY A 432 -20.53 13.40 -23.60
N LEU A 433 -20.42 14.04 -22.44
CA LEU A 433 -20.09 15.46 -22.29
C LEU A 433 -18.57 15.66 -22.15
N GLU A 434 -18.13 16.92 -22.25
CA GLU A 434 -16.75 17.28 -21.95
C GLU A 434 -16.45 17.10 -20.44
N PRO A 435 -15.44 16.30 -20.05
CA PRO A 435 -15.11 16.04 -18.63
C PRO A 435 -14.39 17.22 -17.94
N VAL A 436 -15.15 18.22 -17.52
CA VAL A 436 -14.66 19.41 -16.80
C VAL A 436 -14.45 19.14 -15.31
N GLY A 437 -15.31 18.35 -14.66
CA GLY A 437 -15.22 18.08 -13.23
C GLY A 437 -15.56 19.26 -12.32
N CYS A 438 -15.09 19.20 -11.09
CA CYS A 438 -15.37 20.14 -10.01
C CYS A 438 -14.15 20.55 -9.19
N LEU A 439 -12.95 20.05 -9.55
CA LEU A 439 -11.68 20.40 -8.92
C LEU A 439 -10.71 20.97 -9.96
N ASN A 440 -9.95 22.00 -9.59
CA ASN A 440 -8.89 22.57 -10.42
C ASN A 440 -7.54 21.88 -10.19
N ALA A 441 -6.51 22.28 -10.95
CA ALA A 441 -5.14 21.86 -10.69
C ALA A 441 -4.73 22.21 -9.25
N HIS A 442 -4.00 21.29 -8.61
CA HIS A 442 -3.55 21.30 -7.22
C HIS A 442 -4.65 21.19 -6.15
N GLU A 443 -5.92 21.04 -6.55
CA GLU A 443 -7.02 20.83 -5.62
C GLU A 443 -7.32 19.34 -5.45
N LEU A 444 -7.60 18.92 -4.21
CA LEU A 444 -8.24 17.65 -3.87
C LEU A 444 -9.48 17.95 -3.02
N TYR A 445 -10.42 17.00 -2.96
CA TYR A 445 -11.55 17.05 -2.03
C TYR A 445 -11.55 15.85 -1.08
N SER A 446 -11.71 16.11 0.20
CA SER A 446 -12.05 15.09 1.21
C SER A 446 -13.02 15.73 2.19
N GLY A 447 -14.18 15.10 2.38
CA GLY A 447 -15.21 15.64 3.27
C GLY A 447 -14.83 15.60 4.76
N CYS A 448 -13.81 14.81 5.12
CA CYS A 448 -13.33 14.67 6.50
C CYS A 448 -12.04 15.45 6.79
N MET A 449 -11.54 16.23 5.83
CA MET A 449 -10.38 17.11 6.01
C MET A 449 -10.81 18.58 5.89
N PRO A 450 -10.25 19.50 6.71
CA PRO A 450 -10.55 20.92 6.58
C PRO A 450 -9.92 21.50 5.30
N ASP A 451 -10.50 22.60 4.81
CA ASP A 451 -9.92 23.39 3.72
C ASP A 451 -8.53 23.92 4.07
N GLY A 452 -7.64 23.93 3.06
CA GLY A 452 -6.31 24.51 3.18
C GLY A 452 -5.20 23.60 2.66
N ASP A 453 -3.96 24.02 2.91
CA ASP A 453 -2.77 23.32 2.44
C ASP A 453 -2.61 21.96 3.12
N CYS A 454 -2.24 20.96 2.31
CA CYS A 454 -2.09 19.59 2.75
C CYS A 454 -0.98 18.90 1.95
N LEU A 455 -0.33 17.92 2.56
CA LEU A 455 0.50 16.96 1.83
C LEU A 455 -0.29 15.68 1.59
N SER A 456 -0.33 15.24 0.33
CA SER A 456 -0.76 13.90 -0.05
C SER A 456 0.48 13.02 -0.24
N LEU A 457 0.51 11.90 0.47
CA LEU A 457 1.67 10.99 0.54
C LEU A 457 1.23 9.55 0.31
N ARG A 458 1.95 8.82 -0.55
CA ARG A 458 1.70 7.39 -0.83
C ARG A 458 2.93 6.55 -0.53
N SER A 459 2.72 5.42 0.14
CA SER A 459 3.80 4.44 0.39
C SER A 459 3.93 3.40 -0.73
N PRO A 460 5.13 2.84 -0.95
CA PRO A 460 6.41 3.26 -0.37
C PRO A 460 6.94 4.53 -1.05
N LEU A 461 7.61 5.39 -0.28
CA LEU A 461 8.11 6.69 -0.74
C LEU A 461 9.63 6.71 -0.61
N VAL A 462 10.34 7.05 -1.68
CA VAL A 462 11.82 7.02 -1.69
C VAL A 462 12.45 8.28 -2.28
N ASP A 463 11.70 9.07 -3.05
CA ASP A 463 12.19 10.31 -3.63
C ASP A 463 11.42 11.53 -3.08
N PRO A 464 12.10 12.62 -2.66
CA PRO A 464 11.45 13.83 -2.17
C PRO A 464 10.41 14.44 -3.12
N SER A 465 10.55 14.24 -4.43
CA SER A 465 9.61 14.78 -5.40
C SER A 465 8.26 14.06 -5.44
N GLU A 466 8.13 12.89 -4.81
CA GLU A 466 6.84 12.19 -4.67
C GLU A 466 5.90 12.84 -3.66
N VAL A 467 6.42 13.71 -2.79
CA VAL A 467 5.64 14.44 -1.79
C VAL A 467 4.77 15.48 -2.51
N ASN A 468 3.48 15.20 -2.62
CA ASN A 468 2.55 16.06 -3.34
C ASN A 468 1.97 17.13 -2.41
N ARG A 469 2.16 18.41 -2.76
CA ARG A 469 1.53 19.53 -2.07
C ARG A 469 0.26 19.88 -2.81
N VAL A 470 -0.84 19.88 -2.08
CA VAL A 470 -2.19 20.11 -2.61
C VAL A 470 -2.96 21.04 -1.68
N ARG A 471 -4.12 21.49 -2.13
CA ARG A 471 -5.10 22.20 -1.32
C ARG A 471 -6.37 21.38 -1.21
N ILE A 472 -6.85 21.15 0.01
CA ILE A 472 -8.21 20.62 0.23
C ILE A 472 -9.19 21.76 0.00
N VAL A 473 -10.22 21.51 -0.82
CA VAL A 473 -11.24 22.50 -1.19
C VAL A 473 -12.64 21.90 -1.09
N HIS A 474 -13.54 22.64 -0.45
CA HIS A 474 -14.98 22.48 -0.52
C HIS A 474 -15.58 23.58 -1.42
N ASN A 475 -16.53 23.22 -2.27
CA ASN A 475 -17.26 24.13 -3.16
C ASN A 475 -18.73 23.71 -3.31
N ASP A 476 -19.55 24.55 -3.96
CA ASP A 476 -20.98 24.32 -4.12
C ASP A 476 -21.33 22.96 -4.73
N ILE A 477 -20.48 22.42 -5.62
CA ILE A 477 -20.70 21.11 -6.25
C ILE A 477 -20.36 19.99 -5.26
N THR A 478 -19.22 20.06 -4.57
CA THR A 478 -18.84 19.06 -3.58
C THR A 478 -19.85 18.98 -2.44
N ASP A 479 -20.32 20.14 -1.99
CA ASP A 479 -21.30 20.25 -0.92
C ASP A 479 -22.69 19.76 -1.35
N LYS A 480 -23.04 19.93 -2.63
CA LYS A 480 -24.31 19.43 -3.17
C LYS A 480 -24.31 17.93 -3.40
N TRP A 481 -23.26 17.39 -4.00
CA TRP A 481 -23.26 16.03 -4.57
C TRP A 481 -22.41 15.02 -3.83
N PHE A 482 -21.44 15.48 -3.04
CA PHE A 482 -20.45 14.63 -2.39
C PHE A 482 -20.40 14.82 -0.86
N ALA A 483 -21.42 15.46 -0.28
CA ALA A 483 -21.53 15.69 1.17
C ALA A 483 -21.50 14.40 2.00
N HIS A 484 -21.89 13.25 1.43
CA HIS A 484 -21.81 11.94 2.09
C HIS A 484 -20.37 11.46 2.33
N PHE A 485 -19.35 12.14 1.76
CA PHE A 485 -17.95 11.87 2.09
C PHE A 485 -17.52 12.46 3.43
N LYS A 486 -18.33 13.33 4.05
CA LYS A 486 -17.97 14.06 5.29
C LYS A 486 -17.40 13.18 6.40
N ASP A 487 -17.92 11.97 6.51
CA ASP A 487 -17.54 11.02 7.55
C ASP A 487 -16.80 9.80 6.99
N GLN A 488 -16.31 9.84 5.75
CA GLN A 488 -15.70 8.71 5.05
C GLN A 488 -14.26 9.02 4.65
N ASP A 489 -13.36 8.04 4.80
CA ASP A 489 -11.94 8.13 4.43
C ASP A 489 -11.69 8.08 2.91
N ILE A 490 -12.32 8.97 2.16
CA ILE A 490 -12.22 9.06 0.70
C ILE A 490 -11.61 10.41 0.31
N VAL A 491 -10.71 10.39 -0.67
CA VAL A 491 -10.16 11.61 -1.28
C VAL A 491 -10.35 11.58 -2.79
N MET A 492 -10.87 12.68 -3.33
CA MET A 492 -11.11 12.88 -4.74
C MET A 492 -10.00 13.73 -5.36
N PHE A 493 -9.40 13.22 -6.44
CA PHE A 493 -8.31 13.85 -7.16
C PHE A 493 -8.81 14.62 -8.38
N ASN A 494 -8.21 15.79 -8.63
CA ASN A 494 -8.46 16.55 -9.85
C ASN A 494 -7.95 15.82 -11.11
N ALA A 495 -8.42 16.27 -12.27
CA ALA A 495 -8.04 15.75 -13.59
C ALA A 495 -7.16 16.74 -14.39
N TYR A 496 -6.46 17.67 -13.73
CA TYR A 496 -5.80 18.81 -14.37
C TYR A 496 -4.28 18.86 -14.19
N ASP A 497 -3.71 18.03 -13.32
CA ASP A 497 -2.27 17.99 -13.06
C ASP A 497 -1.74 16.56 -12.91
N ILE A 498 -0.47 16.45 -12.52
CA ILE A 498 0.22 15.17 -12.30
C ILE A 498 0.18 14.69 -10.84
N SER A 499 -0.81 15.10 -10.03
CA SER A 499 -0.93 14.75 -8.60
C SER A 499 -0.93 13.25 -8.32
N ALA A 500 -1.64 12.46 -9.14
CA ALA A 500 -1.64 11.00 -9.03
C ALA A 500 -0.35 10.35 -9.59
N PRO A 501 0.11 10.70 -10.81
CA PRO A 501 1.41 10.21 -11.33
C PRO A 501 2.61 10.51 -10.42
N GLN A 502 2.67 11.71 -9.82
CA GLN A 502 3.74 12.14 -8.92
C GLN A 502 3.89 11.21 -7.72
N GLN A 503 2.78 10.68 -7.21
CA GLN A 503 2.74 9.77 -6.07
C GLN A 503 2.98 8.33 -6.48
N GLY A 504 3.96 8.16 -7.37
CA GLY A 504 4.45 6.85 -7.74
C GLY A 504 3.66 6.11 -8.78
N GLY A 505 3.07 6.85 -9.73
CA GLY A 505 2.17 6.28 -10.75
C GLY A 505 0.89 5.74 -10.12
N ALA A 506 0.32 6.46 -9.15
CA ALA A 506 -0.86 6.00 -8.43
C ALA A 506 -2.05 5.83 -9.38
N ASP A 507 -2.86 4.79 -9.12
CA ASP A 507 -4.16 4.57 -9.74
C ASP A 507 -5.26 4.69 -8.67
N PHE A 508 -6.51 4.47 -9.06
CA PHE A 508 -7.66 4.54 -8.16
C PHE A 508 -8.34 3.18 -8.01
N ASP A 509 -7.58 2.07 -8.12
CA ASP A 509 -8.12 0.72 -7.95
C ASP A 509 -8.28 0.30 -6.47
N GLY A 510 -7.95 1.21 -5.56
CA GLY A 510 -7.94 1.05 -4.10
C GLY A 510 -6.63 1.51 -3.43
N ASP A 511 -5.87 2.37 -4.11
CA ASP A 511 -4.70 3.04 -3.55
C ASP A 511 -5.09 3.99 -2.42
N ILE A 512 -4.22 4.06 -1.40
CA ILE A 512 -4.44 4.84 -0.19
C ILE A 512 -3.36 5.92 -0.03
N PHE A 513 -3.78 7.09 0.44
CA PHE A 513 -2.98 8.30 0.54
C PHE A 513 -3.09 8.86 1.95
N LEU A 514 -1.96 9.12 2.60
CA LEU A 514 -1.95 9.89 3.83
C LEU A 514 -2.14 11.37 3.46
N LEU A 515 -3.22 11.97 3.97
CA LEU A 515 -3.42 13.42 3.94
C LEU A 515 -2.93 14.01 5.26
N CYS A 516 -1.95 14.89 5.20
CA CYS A 516 -1.33 15.52 6.36
C CYS A 516 -1.42 17.05 6.25
N ASN A 517 -2.17 17.66 7.16
CA ASN A 517 -2.38 19.11 7.26
C ASN A 517 -1.58 19.74 8.42
N ASP A 518 -0.60 19.03 8.97
CA ASP A 518 0.29 19.61 9.99
C ASP A 518 1.14 20.74 9.37
N PRO A 519 1.06 21.98 9.86
CA PRO A 519 1.74 23.11 9.25
C PRO A 519 3.27 22.94 9.13
N HIS A 520 3.92 22.33 10.13
CA HIS A 520 5.37 22.10 10.10
C HIS A 520 5.74 21.08 9.01
N ILE A 521 4.93 20.03 8.87
CA ILE A 521 5.12 19.03 7.82
C ILE A 521 4.86 19.62 6.43
N VAL A 522 3.77 20.37 6.26
CA VAL A 522 3.40 21.03 4.99
C VAL A 522 4.50 21.98 4.52
N GLN A 523 5.06 22.78 5.44
CA GLN A 523 6.15 23.70 5.15
C GLN A 523 7.47 22.98 4.83
N ALA A 524 7.67 21.78 5.38
CA ALA A 524 8.86 20.96 5.13
C ALA A 524 8.87 20.23 3.77
N LYS A 525 7.90 20.45 2.87
CA LYS A 525 7.98 19.89 1.50
C LYS A 525 9.23 20.41 0.78
N SER A 526 9.96 19.50 0.13
CA SER A 526 11.14 19.84 -0.69
C SER A 526 10.75 20.21 -2.12
N ASP A 527 11.33 21.27 -2.67
CA ASP A 527 11.15 21.66 -4.08
C ASP A 527 12.13 20.90 -4.99
N LYS A 528 11.80 19.65 -5.27
CA LYS A 528 12.52 18.79 -6.23
C LYS A 528 11.64 18.54 -7.46
N PRO A 529 12.16 18.70 -8.70
CA PRO A 529 11.38 18.37 -9.90
C PRO A 529 10.88 16.92 -9.87
N ILE A 530 9.67 16.69 -10.38
CA ILE A 530 8.97 15.40 -10.25
C ILE A 530 9.60 14.34 -11.15
N ILE A 531 10.01 13.22 -10.56
CA ILE A 531 10.48 12.05 -11.31
C ILE A 531 9.31 11.19 -11.77
N LEU A 532 9.15 11.00 -13.09
CA LEU A 532 8.15 10.10 -13.66
C LEU A 532 8.79 8.99 -14.52
N ASP A 533 8.13 7.84 -14.54
CA ASP A 533 8.46 6.75 -15.43
C ASP A 533 7.72 6.92 -16.76
N ILE A 534 8.39 7.53 -17.75
CA ILE A 534 7.81 7.74 -19.09
C ILE A 534 7.54 6.44 -19.87
N ASN A 535 8.00 5.29 -19.35
CA ASN A 535 7.82 3.96 -19.92
C ASN A 535 7.03 3.03 -18.97
N ASP A 536 6.19 3.59 -18.08
CA ASP A 536 5.42 2.87 -17.04
C ASP A 536 4.60 1.67 -17.58
N LYS A 537 3.99 1.81 -18.76
CA LYS A 537 3.11 0.81 -19.38
C LYS A 537 3.84 -0.27 -20.18
N ALA A 538 5.18 -0.27 -20.19
CA ALA A 538 5.95 -1.29 -20.88
C ALA A 538 5.73 -2.68 -20.24
N THR A 539 5.55 -3.71 -21.08
CA THR A 539 5.43 -5.10 -20.64
C THR A 539 6.41 -6.00 -21.38
N ALA A 540 6.64 -7.19 -20.81
CA ALA A 540 7.33 -8.27 -21.49
C ALA A 540 6.59 -8.68 -22.76
N GLN A 541 7.31 -9.31 -23.67
CA GLN A 541 6.73 -9.84 -24.91
C GLN A 541 5.76 -10.98 -24.61
N ALA A 542 4.73 -11.09 -25.43
CA ALA A 542 3.80 -12.19 -25.36
C ALA A 542 4.49 -13.51 -25.74
N LYS A 543 4.13 -14.58 -25.04
CA LYS A 543 4.66 -15.94 -25.24
C LYS A 543 3.50 -16.92 -25.37
N GLU A 544 3.79 -18.09 -25.93
CA GLU A 544 2.85 -19.21 -25.89
C GLU A 544 2.55 -19.62 -24.44
N TYR A 545 1.29 -19.87 -24.16
CA TYR A 545 0.80 -20.20 -22.82
C TYR A 545 0.93 -21.71 -22.56
N THR A 546 2.18 -22.17 -22.41
CA THR A 546 2.53 -23.59 -22.18
C THR A 546 2.95 -23.84 -20.73
N ALA A 547 3.01 -25.12 -20.34
CA ALA A 547 3.45 -25.52 -19.01
C ALA A 547 4.89 -25.05 -18.71
N GLU A 548 5.78 -25.15 -19.68
CA GLU A 548 7.18 -24.75 -19.56
C GLU A 548 7.31 -23.24 -19.30
N ASN A 549 6.59 -22.42 -20.09
CA ASN A 549 6.62 -20.98 -19.91
C ASN A 549 5.98 -20.54 -18.58
N LEU A 550 4.98 -21.28 -18.07
CA LEU A 550 4.41 -21.07 -16.75
C LEU A 550 5.41 -21.40 -15.63
N VAL A 551 6.20 -22.46 -15.76
CA VAL A 551 7.26 -22.81 -14.80
C VAL A 551 8.33 -21.71 -14.76
N GLU A 552 8.77 -21.20 -15.90
CA GLU A 552 9.73 -20.07 -15.94
C GLU A 552 9.16 -18.81 -15.28
N TYR A 553 7.90 -18.47 -15.58
CA TYR A 553 7.21 -17.38 -14.91
C TYR A 553 7.18 -17.57 -13.38
N GLU A 554 6.86 -18.78 -12.92
CA GLU A 554 6.80 -19.11 -11.50
C GLU A 554 8.14 -18.92 -10.80
N LEU A 555 9.24 -19.37 -11.40
CA LEU A 555 10.59 -19.25 -10.84
C LEU A 555 11.06 -17.80 -10.78
N MET A 556 10.76 -17.02 -11.81
CA MET A 556 11.16 -15.60 -11.90
C MET A 556 10.45 -14.70 -10.88
N THR A 557 9.27 -15.11 -10.39
CA THR A 557 8.36 -14.26 -9.59
C THR A 557 8.25 -14.67 -8.12
N ARG A 558 9.29 -15.31 -7.57
CA ARG A 558 9.35 -15.84 -6.19
C ARG A 558 10.18 -15.02 -5.21
N ASP A 559 10.74 -13.90 -5.63
CA ASP A 559 11.47 -12.94 -4.82
C ASP A 559 10.81 -11.56 -4.82
N ASN A 560 11.16 -10.74 -3.83
CA ASN A 560 10.72 -9.35 -3.72
C ASN A 560 11.92 -8.48 -3.36
N ARG A 561 12.29 -7.54 -4.25
CA ARG A 561 13.45 -6.65 -4.06
C ARG A 561 13.08 -5.23 -3.63
N ILE A 562 11.79 -4.96 -3.41
CA ILE A 562 11.30 -3.63 -3.00
C ILE A 562 12.02 -3.16 -1.73
N GLY A 563 12.20 -4.06 -0.74
CA GLY A 563 12.91 -3.75 0.50
C GLY A 563 14.38 -3.36 0.27
N ASP A 564 15.10 -4.09 -0.57
CA ASP A 564 16.51 -3.81 -0.87
C ASP A 564 16.68 -2.49 -1.64
N ILE A 565 15.80 -2.21 -2.59
CA ILE A 565 15.79 -0.94 -3.35
C ILE A 565 15.48 0.23 -2.41
N THR A 566 14.45 0.09 -1.57
CA THR A 566 14.06 1.12 -0.58
C THR A 566 15.17 1.37 0.42
N ASN A 567 15.82 0.32 0.93
CA ASN A 567 16.97 0.45 1.83
C ASN A 567 18.14 1.16 1.16
N ALA A 568 18.41 0.89 -0.13
CA ALA A 568 19.46 1.60 -0.85
C ALA A 568 19.16 3.10 -0.95
N ALA A 569 17.90 3.46 -1.23
CA ALA A 569 17.46 4.86 -1.28
C ALA A 569 17.58 5.54 0.08
N THR A 570 17.07 4.92 1.15
CA THR A 570 17.23 5.40 2.54
C THR A 570 18.70 5.56 2.92
N CYS A 571 19.58 4.66 2.49
CA CYS A 571 21.03 4.76 2.72
C CYS A 571 21.70 5.92 1.97
N ILE A 572 21.10 6.45 0.92
CA ILE A 572 21.60 7.59 0.14
C ILE A 572 21.01 8.89 0.66
N GLU A 573 19.68 8.95 0.85
CA GLU A 573 18.96 10.14 1.36
C GLU A 573 19.44 10.58 2.75
N ASN A 574 19.92 9.64 3.58
CA ASN A 574 20.45 9.96 4.90
C ASN A 574 21.95 10.28 4.92
N ARG A 575 22.64 10.34 3.78
CA ARG A 575 24.05 10.75 3.73
C ARG A 575 24.16 12.26 3.66
N TYR A 576 25.03 12.79 4.50
CA TYR A 576 25.39 14.20 4.48
C TYR A 576 26.61 14.43 3.59
N ALA A 577 26.49 15.40 2.69
CA ALA A 577 27.56 15.85 1.80
C ALA A 577 27.50 17.37 1.67
N THR A 578 28.65 18.02 1.83
CA THR A 578 28.80 19.47 1.63
C THR A 578 29.07 19.81 0.17
N ASP A 579 29.75 18.91 -0.55
CA ASP A 579 30.02 19.03 -1.98
C ASP A 579 28.73 18.95 -2.81
N GLU A 580 28.51 19.95 -3.67
CA GLU A 580 27.32 20.08 -4.51
C GLU A 580 27.20 18.98 -5.57
N ALA A 581 28.32 18.54 -6.17
CA ALA A 581 28.30 17.47 -7.14
C ALA A 581 27.91 16.13 -6.49
N VAL A 582 28.33 15.88 -5.25
CA VAL A 582 27.91 14.71 -4.48
C VAL A 582 26.43 14.78 -4.10
N ARG A 583 25.92 15.95 -3.68
CA ARG A 583 24.49 16.14 -3.39
C ARG A 583 23.62 15.90 -4.63
N SER A 584 24.02 16.45 -5.77
CA SER A 584 23.36 16.22 -7.05
C SER A 584 23.34 14.74 -7.43
N LEU A 585 24.50 14.05 -7.29
CA LEU A 585 24.60 12.62 -7.54
C LEU A 585 23.67 11.78 -6.64
N TYR A 586 23.53 12.14 -5.35
CA TYR A 586 22.60 11.46 -4.45
C TYR A 586 21.14 11.70 -4.84
N SER A 587 20.80 12.94 -5.23
CA SER A 587 19.47 13.28 -5.75
C SER A 587 19.10 12.49 -7.01
N ASP A 588 20.07 12.30 -7.92
CA ASP A 588 19.94 11.45 -9.10
C ASP A 588 19.76 9.99 -8.73
N PHE A 589 20.56 9.46 -7.80
CA PHE A 589 20.42 8.08 -7.36
C PHE A 589 19.08 7.80 -6.70
N ALA A 590 18.54 8.73 -5.91
CA ALA A 590 17.20 8.62 -5.36
C ALA A 590 16.13 8.57 -6.46
N SER A 591 16.21 9.49 -7.44
CA SER A 591 15.28 9.53 -8.58
C SER A 591 15.35 8.23 -9.38
N LEU A 592 16.56 7.72 -9.61
CA LEU A 592 16.76 6.46 -10.31
C LEU A 592 16.19 5.28 -9.51
N LEU A 593 16.49 5.20 -8.21
CA LEU A 593 15.99 4.14 -7.32
C LEU A 593 14.46 4.15 -7.23
N ARG A 594 13.83 5.33 -7.38
CA ARG A 594 12.38 5.43 -7.47
C ARG A 594 11.81 4.71 -8.70
N ILE A 595 12.43 4.88 -9.86
CA ILE A 595 12.05 4.14 -11.07
C ILE A 595 12.29 2.64 -10.90
N TYR A 596 13.42 2.24 -10.31
CA TYR A 596 13.67 0.83 -9.96
C TYR A 596 12.57 0.24 -9.07
N GLN A 597 12.12 1.00 -8.07
CA GLN A 597 11.08 0.57 -7.15
C GLN A 597 9.74 0.39 -7.88
N GLY A 598 9.35 1.33 -8.75
CA GLY A 598 8.14 1.23 -9.57
C GLY A 598 8.15 0.00 -10.47
N LYS A 599 9.23 -0.21 -11.23
CA LYS A 599 9.37 -1.40 -12.09
C LYS A 599 9.29 -2.71 -11.28
N GLU A 600 9.85 -2.76 -10.07
CA GLU A 600 9.78 -3.95 -9.22
C GLU A 600 8.38 -4.18 -8.62
N ILE A 601 7.63 -3.11 -8.30
CA ILE A 601 6.24 -3.22 -7.82
C ILE A 601 5.35 -3.85 -8.89
N ASP A 602 5.50 -3.42 -10.14
CA ASP A 602 4.68 -3.87 -11.27
C ASP A 602 5.23 -5.09 -12.01
N PHE A 603 6.42 -5.57 -11.67
CA PHE A 603 7.05 -6.74 -12.30
C PHE A 603 6.12 -7.96 -12.40
N LEU A 604 5.28 -8.20 -11.39
CA LEU A 604 4.33 -9.32 -11.40
C LEU A 604 3.21 -9.18 -12.44
N LYS A 605 2.93 -7.97 -12.91
CA LYS A 605 1.94 -7.67 -13.95
C LYS A 605 2.59 -7.40 -15.30
N THR A 606 3.81 -6.85 -15.33
CA THR A 606 4.49 -6.42 -16.55
C THR A 606 5.50 -7.45 -17.05
N GLY A 607 6.10 -8.25 -16.16
CA GLY A 607 7.21 -9.14 -16.49
C GLY A 607 8.55 -8.43 -16.77
N LEU A 608 8.63 -7.11 -16.58
CA LEU A 608 9.86 -6.32 -16.75
C LEU A 608 10.50 -5.99 -15.40
N ARG A 609 11.79 -6.31 -15.26
CA ARG A 609 12.53 -6.09 -14.01
C ARG A 609 13.87 -5.43 -14.29
N TRP A 610 14.21 -4.43 -13.48
CA TRP A 610 15.51 -3.78 -13.52
C TRP A 610 16.39 -4.26 -12.37
N HIS A 611 17.69 -4.42 -12.65
CA HIS A 611 18.67 -4.87 -11.66
C HIS A 611 19.59 -3.72 -11.23
N MET A 612 19.70 -3.49 -9.93
CA MET A 612 20.64 -2.49 -9.39
C MET A 612 22.08 -2.90 -9.70
N GLY A 613 22.84 -1.97 -10.28
CA GLY A 613 24.28 -2.16 -10.52
C GLY A 613 25.10 -2.15 -9.23
N ALA A 614 26.37 -2.56 -9.32
CA ALA A 614 27.30 -2.55 -8.19
C ALA A 614 27.46 -1.16 -7.53
N GLY A 615 27.36 -0.09 -8.33
CA GLY A 615 27.44 1.30 -7.87
C GLY A 615 26.36 1.70 -6.88
N LEU A 616 25.14 1.18 -7.01
CA LEU A 616 24.04 1.41 -6.06
C LEU A 616 24.08 0.41 -4.91
N LYS A 617 24.34 -0.87 -5.21
CA LYS A 617 24.43 -1.94 -4.20
C LYS A 617 25.49 -1.69 -3.12
N LYS A 618 26.56 -0.93 -3.42
CA LYS A 618 27.58 -0.59 -2.44
C LYS A 618 27.03 0.17 -1.22
N TYR A 619 25.94 0.93 -1.37
CA TYR A 619 25.34 1.70 -0.28
C TYR A 619 24.65 0.81 0.77
N LEU A 620 24.22 -0.40 0.41
CA LEU A 620 23.65 -1.38 1.33
C LEU A 620 24.69 -1.98 2.30
N ARG A 621 25.99 -1.72 2.11
CA ARG A 621 27.05 -2.21 3.01
C ARG A 621 27.05 -1.51 4.37
N GLN A 622 26.51 -0.29 4.44
CA GLN A 622 26.39 0.47 5.67
C GLN A 622 25.01 1.12 5.75
N LEU A 623 24.22 0.73 6.75
CA LEU A 623 22.90 1.32 7.00
C LEU A 623 23.04 2.63 7.82
N PRO A 624 22.13 3.60 7.68
CA PRO A 624 22.06 4.71 8.63
C PRO A 624 21.72 4.17 10.02
N TYR A 625 22.30 4.76 11.07
CA TYR A 625 22.23 4.22 12.43
C TYR A 625 20.79 3.99 12.92
N PHE A 626 19.87 4.94 12.68
CA PHE A 626 18.47 4.79 13.07
C PHE A 626 17.83 3.51 12.49
N LEU A 627 18.20 3.12 11.27
CA LEU A 627 17.58 2.00 10.57
C LEU A 627 17.97 0.65 11.19
N LEU A 628 19.08 0.59 11.94
CA LEU A 628 19.47 -0.62 12.67
C LEU A 628 18.41 -1.07 13.69
N PHE A 629 17.60 -0.14 14.23
CA PHE A 629 16.51 -0.49 15.15
C PHE A 629 15.39 -1.31 14.48
N ASN A 630 15.27 -1.26 13.14
CA ASN A 630 14.39 -2.14 12.37
C ASN A 630 15.04 -3.51 12.06
N TYR A 631 16.36 -3.64 12.25
CA TYR A 631 17.14 -4.84 11.91
C TYR A 631 17.97 -5.34 13.11
N PRO A 632 17.35 -6.07 14.07
CA PRO A 632 18.03 -6.51 15.30
C PRO A 632 19.36 -7.26 15.07
N LYS A 633 19.44 -8.08 14.02
CA LYS A 633 20.67 -8.79 13.64
C LYS A 633 21.79 -7.84 13.20
N GLU A 634 21.45 -6.80 12.45
CA GLU A 634 22.44 -5.78 12.04
C GLU A 634 22.84 -4.88 13.21
N MET A 635 21.92 -4.60 14.13
CA MET A 635 22.21 -3.91 15.39
C MET A 635 23.18 -4.71 16.28
N GLU A 636 22.97 -6.02 16.41
CA GLU A 636 23.87 -6.91 17.15
C GLU A 636 25.26 -6.96 16.50
N ARG A 637 25.32 -7.10 15.17
CA ARG A 637 26.56 -7.04 14.39
C ARG A 637 27.30 -5.73 14.62
N TYR A 638 26.59 -4.60 14.62
CA TYR A 638 27.16 -3.27 14.89
C TYR A 638 27.78 -3.19 16.29
N LYS A 639 27.06 -3.63 17.33
CA LYS A 639 27.56 -3.67 18.71
C LYS A 639 28.81 -4.54 18.84
N ASN A 640 28.82 -5.72 18.21
CA ASN A 640 29.97 -6.62 18.20
C ASN A 640 31.19 -6.02 17.50
N MET A 641 30.99 -5.32 16.38
CA MET A 641 32.06 -4.62 15.66
C MET A 641 32.63 -3.45 16.48
N LEU A 642 31.76 -2.67 17.14
CA LEU A 642 32.18 -1.59 18.04
C LEU A 642 33.00 -2.12 19.23
N ALA A 643 32.54 -3.18 19.89
CA ALA A 643 33.26 -3.78 21.01
C ALA A 643 34.65 -4.29 20.61
N LYS A 644 34.80 -4.83 19.39
CA LYS A 644 36.11 -5.21 18.84
C LYS A 644 37.01 -4.00 18.59
N ARG A 645 36.46 -2.91 18.03
CA ARG A 645 37.19 -1.66 17.77
C ARG A 645 37.69 -1.01 19.07
N SER A 646 36.88 -1.01 20.13
CA SER A 646 37.29 -0.47 21.44
C SER A 646 38.41 -1.27 22.10
N LYS A 647 38.55 -2.57 21.78
CA LYS A 647 39.61 -3.43 22.34
C LYS A 647 40.95 -3.32 21.60
N ASN A 648 40.94 -2.93 20.31
CA ASN A 648 42.14 -2.76 19.49
C ASN A 648 42.15 -1.39 18.80
N PRO A 649 42.50 -0.29 19.50
CA PRO A 649 42.49 1.06 18.93
C PRO A 649 43.54 1.27 17.82
N ASP A 650 44.69 0.61 17.94
CA ASP A 650 45.91 0.85 17.14
C ASP A 650 46.13 -0.16 16.00
N SER A 651 45.19 -1.08 15.74
CA SER A 651 45.35 -2.01 14.61
C SER A 651 45.14 -1.27 13.28
N ASN A 652 46.10 -1.38 12.36
CA ASN A 652 46.00 -0.85 10.99
C ASN A 652 44.78 -1.34 10.20
N GLU A 653 44.13 -2.43 10.64
CA GLU A 653 42.83 -2.87 10.14
C GLU A 653 41.67 -2.27 10.97
N GLN A 654 41.34 -0.99 10.77
CA GLN A 654 40.10 -0.47 11.33
C GLN A 654 38.89 -1.15 10.66
N VAL A 655 38.20 -2.01 11.41
CA VAL A 655 36.98 -2.69 10.94
C VAL A 655 35.93 -1.63 10.56
N LYS A 656 35.61 -1.56 9.26
CA LYS A 656 34.54 -0.71 8.75
C LYS A 656 33.20 -1.20 9.30
N LEU A 657 32.52 -0.35 10.09
CA LEU A 657 31.23 -0.68 10.71
C LEU A 657 30.16 -0.91 9.64
N ASN A 658 29.17 -1.75 9.93
CA ASN A 658 28.00 -2.00 9.09
C ASN A 658 26.94 -0.87 9.16
N ALA A 659 27.25 0.24 9.84
CA ALA A 659 26.39 1.42 9.88
C ALA A 659 27.18 2.72 9.89
N TYR A 660 26.50 3.82 9.58
CA TYR A 660 27.05 5.17 9.62
C TYR A 660 26.13 6.13 10.39
N HIS A 661 26.74 7.14 11.00
CA HIS A 661 26.06 8.30 11.59
C HIS A 661 26.15 9.48 10.63
N SER A 662 25.15 10.36 10.66
CA SER A 662 25.06 11.58 9.86
C SER A 662 24.15 12.58 10.58
N PRO A 663 24.21 13.89 10.25
CA PRO A 663 23.28 14.88 10.77
C PRO A 663 21.91 14.83 10.06
N SER A 664 21.52 13.67 9.52
CA SER A 664 20.21 13.55 8.86
C SER A 664 19.07 13.62 9.87
N PRO A 665 17.87 14.08 9.47
CA PRO A 665 16.74 14.19 10.37
C PRO A 665 16.40 12.86 11.07
N MET A 666 16.51 11.73 10.37
CA MET A 666 16.22 10.44 10.98
C MET A 666 17.22 10.01 12.05
N ASN A 667 18.51 10.34 11.89
CA ASN A 667 19.51 10.09 12.92
C ASN A 667 19.35 11.06 14.10
N GLU A 668 19.07 12.34 13.83
CA GLU A 668 18.73 13.33 14.87
C GLU A 668 17.56 12.87 15.73
N LEU A 669 16.46 12.42 15.10
CA LEU A 669 15.30 11.87 15.79
C LEU A 669 15.68 10.66 16.65
N CYS A 670 16.47 9.73 16.10
CA CYS A 670 16.93 8.55 16.83
C CYS A 670 17.74 8.93 18.08
N ASP A 671 18.64 9.91 17.96
CA ASP A 671 19.46 10.40 19.06
C ASP A 671 18.60 11.13 20.10
N TYR A 672 17.67 11.98 19.66
CA TYR A 672 16.70 12.68 20.53
C TYR A 672 15.90 11.69 21.38
N ILE A 673 15.23 10.71 20.76
CA ILE A 673 14.43 9.69 21.46
C ILE A 673 15.32 8.86 22.40
N SER A 674 16.56 8.60 22.02
CA SER A 674 17.52 7.85 22.86
C SER A 674 17.99 8.64 24.08
N VAL A 675 18.19 9.94 23.98
CA VAL A 675 18.51 10.80 25.13
C VAL A 675 17.28 11.03 26.00
N TRP A 676 16.11 11.24 25.39
CA TRP A 676 14.83 11.37 26.10
C TRP A 676 14.51 10.14 26.94
N GLU A 677 14.62 8.92 26.38
CA GLU A 677 14.35 7.66 27.11
C GLU A 677 15.30 7.51 28.31
N LYS A 678 16.58 7.86 28.12
CA LYS A 678 17.56 7.80 29.22
C LYS A 678 17.21 8.73 30.37
N LYS A 679 16.73 9.95 30.07
CA LYS A 679 16.37 10.95 31.07
C LYS A 679 15.11 10.56 31.86
N HIS A 680 14.10 10.02 31.20
CA HIS A 680 12.77 9.80 31.79
C HIS A 680 12.47 8.35 32.20
N ILE A 681 13.25 7.37 31.77
CA ILE A 681 13.00 5.95 32.10
C ILE A 681 14.19 5.29 32.79
N ILE A 682 15.41 5.52 32.29
CA ILE A 682 16.59 4.82 32.80
C ILE A 682 17.10 5.47 34.10
N ARG A 683 16.99 6.80 34.25
CA ARG A 683 17.37 7.49 35.50
C ARG A 683 16.49 7.16 36.70
N ASP A 684 15.21 6.84 36.50
CA ASP A 684 14.27 6.45 37.58
C ASP A 684 14.52 5.02 38.13
N LYS A 685 15.49 4.27 37.58
CA LYS A 685 15.87 2.93 38.07
C LYS A 685 17.00 2.94 39.11
N ASN A 686 17.61 4.10 39.37
CA ASN A 686 18.61 4.35 40.41
C ASN A 686 18.05 5.34 41.41
#